data_AF-A0AAN9BUN4-F1
#
_entry.id   AF-A0AAN9BUN4-F1
#
_cell.length_a   1.000
_cell.length_b   1.000
_cell.length_c   1.000
_cell.angle_alpha   90.00
_cell.angle_beta   90.00
_cell.angle_gamma   90.00
#
_symmetry.space_group_name_H-M   'P 1'
#
loop_
_entity.id
_entity.type
_entity.pdbx_description
1 polymer ?
#
loop_
_entity_poly.entity_id
_entity_poly.type
_entity_poly.pdbx_seq_one_letter_code
_entity_poly.pdbx_strand_id
1 'polypeptide(L)'
;MGAATVLFLLSLAVYTCSQTGVEAQGPVYTVELLMVMDKRAYDAWYAKTPGSSEGERYKATVKRITEFLSAVVTGINTLYESVHKYGLALDVRLKKIHILRHDLWEKKDLRFGYDDQIPTLKAIDKFYNWSWKARDTLGTFDHAMLVTGYNVIDPNDPRKLTTGVAYKGVMCKYGSVSVVENTFTYQMIDTAAHELGHSLGSHHDGENNYCDNNLGYVMSSRTEINSTYRWSFSPCSSEAIKHNIAELNGINANCLVKTATNPTPGKELGAMLSADEQCRMIMGPEAFFCRDFYDSPESYSKMCASMWCSASQRDSHCQNHIASDGFVCGNNKVCKRGACIPAPKQFPAPVADTCPQGDQPGIVFQNMTCAEVGSKQPWLCYGGFFQRKCCLTCPRIKENVPGCEYGDKEGWCSEAEMKYPYDCYLNEKICCKSCKRYKRPNQPGCDYGDQNIECKTKLSVPIGCYENEALCCETCAEAKSLNNIKCPYGDRSTWCKEKLEVPNGCYLNEELCCGTCGHLANATMTKRIENAPDDKTTATPSATTDKPVDSMGDDVSGCMYGDRYPDWCLKETPYRCYNSTVLEWCCESCAKYENASQIGCEYGNKFKNCDELVYPYACYHPKNADSCCWTCGMYRNASRPDCQYGDKQWWCYKQNVNHKNDKWCHLDKEEGHCCGTCVYLETAIPVLGSKVRSAGLPTPKKTNH
;
A
#
# COMPACT_ATOMS: atom_id res chain seq x y z
N MET A 1 -27.00 -20.84 -70.10
CA MET A 1 -26.22 -22.02 -69.66
C MET A 1 -24.75 -21.69 -69.85
N GLY A 2 -23.92 -21.90 -68.83
CA GLY A 2 -22.46 -21.74 -68.91
C GLY A 2 -21.91 -20.78 -67.85
N ALA A 3 -21.68 -21.29 -66.65
CA ALA A 3 -21.09 -20.59 -65.51
C ALA A 3 -19.55 -20.53 -65.61
N ALA A 4 -18.95 -19.43 -65.15
CA ALA A 4 -17.56 -19.42 -64.68
C ALA A 4 -17.39 -18.34 -63.60
N THR A 5 -17.03 -18.82 -62.41
CA THR A 5 -16.82 -18.09 -61.16
C THR A 5 -15.60 -17.19 -61.23
N VAL A 6 -15.74 -15.91 -60.88
CA VAL A 6 -14.64 -14.94 -60.74
C VAL A 6 -14.17 -14.96 -59.28
N LEU A 7 -12.91 -15.38 -59.04
CA LEU A 7 -12.23 -15.16 -57.76
C LEU A 7 -11.55 -13.79 -57.78
N PHE A 8 -11.98 -12.89 -56.90
CA PHE A 8 -11.29 -11.64 -56.59
C PHE A 8 -10.15 -11.90 -55.59
N LEU A 9 -8.91 -11.56 -55.97
CA LEU A 9 -7.82 -11.34 -55.03
C LEU A 9 -7.39 -9.87 -55.14
N LEU A 10 -7.76 -9.09 -54.13
CA LEU A 10 -7.31 -7.72 -53.91
C LEU A 10 -5.89 -7.75 -53.32
N SER A 11 -4.91 -7.31 -54.11
CA SER A 11 -3.57 -6.98 -53.64
C SER A 11 -3.59 -5.63 -52.92
N LEU A 12 -3.47 -5.65 -51.58
CA LEU A 12 -3.19 -4.45 -50.78
C LEU A 12 -1.72 -4.06 -50.96
N ALA A 13 -1.48 -3.04 -51.78
CA ALA A 13 -0.20 -2.33 -51.80
C ALA A 13 -0.06 -1.54 -50.49
N VAL A 14 0.83 -2.01 -49.61
CA VAL A 14 1.26 -1.25 -48.43
C VAL A 14 2.15 -0.11 -48.93
N TYR A 15 1.57 1.09 -49.01
CA TYR A 15 2.35 2.31 -49.16
C TYR A 15 3.14 2.54 -47.86
N THR A 16 4.43 2.23 -47.88
CA THR A 16 5.37 2.71 -46.86
C THR A 16 5.53 4.21 -47.04
N CYS A 17 4.89 4.99 -46.18
CA CYS A 17 5.20 6.41 -46.03
C CYS A 17 6.56 6.52 -45.32
N SER A 18 7.66 6.60 -46.07
CA SER A 18 8.93 7.03 -45.51
C SER A 18 8.81 8.50 -45.15
N GLN A 19 8.71 8.81 -43.86
CA GLN A 19 8.88 10.17 -43.39
C GLN A 19 10.35 10.58 -43.55
N THR A 20 10.72 11.02 -44.76
CA THR A 20 11.81 11.97 -44.91
C THR A 20 11.30 13.28 -44.36
N GLY A 21 11.70 13.61 -43.12
CA GLY A 21 11.44 14.91 -42.52
C GLY A 21 11.95 16.00 -43.45
N VAL A 22 11.05 16.83 -43.95
CA VAL A 22 11.41 18.10 -44.57
C VAL A 22 11.91 18.98 -43.43
N GLU A 23 13.22 19.07 -43.26
CA GLU A 23 13.86 20.13 -42.47
C GLU A 23 13.36 21.46 -43.02
N ALA A 24 12.73 22.29 -42.17
CA ALA A 24 12.31 23.62 -42.56
C ALA A 24 13.55 24.44 -42.96
N GLN A 25 13.74 24.66 -44.27
CA GLN A 25 14.81 25.48 -44.86
C GLN A 25 14.56 27.00 -44.65
N GLY A 26 14.23 27.41 -43.42
CA GLY A 26 14.10 28.81 -43.04
C GLY A 26 15.33 29.31 -42.25
N PRO A 27 15.57 30.63 -42.18
CA PRO A 27 16.59 31.17 -41.27
C PRO A 27 16.21 30.88 -39.81
N VAL A 28 17.20 30.52 -38.99
CA VAL A 28 17.03 30.43 -37.53
C VAL A 28 17.18 31.83 -36.94
N TYR A 29 16.16 32.32 -36.27
CA TYR A 29 16.19 33.60 -35.58
C TYR A 29 16.71 33.40 -34.16
N THR A 30 17.76 34.13 -33.78
CA THR A 30 18.41 33.99 -32.48
C THR A 30 18.06 35.17 -31.57
N VAL A 31 17.62 34.90 -30.34
CA VAL A 31 17.42 35.92 -29.29
C VAL A 31 18.61 35.90 -28.34
N GLU A 32 19.43 36.96 -28.31
CA GLU A 32 20.47 37.13 -27.30
C GLU A 32 19.87 37.65 -25.98
N LEU A 33 19.71 36.76 -25.00
CA LEU A 33 19.02 37.00 -23.73
C LEU A 33 19.99 37.40 -22.62
N LEU A 34 19.76 38.57 -22.00
CA LEU A 34 20.36 38.95 -20.72
C LEU A 34 19.44 38.51 -19.58
N MET A 35 19.89 37.57 -18.76
CA MET A 35 19.17 37.20 -17.53
C MET A 35 19.68 38.03 -16.36
N VAL A 36 18.77 38.64 -15.61
CA VAL A 36 19.08 39.48 -14.45
C VAL A 36 18.39 38.89 -13.24
N MET A 37 19.09 38.72 -12.12
CA MET A 37 18.49 38.26 -10.87
C MET A 37 18.54 39.38 -9.85
N ASP A 38 17.42 39.69 -9.22
CA ASP A 38 17.39 40.67 -8.13
C ASP A 38 17.96 40.12 -6.82
N LYS A 39 18.16 41.02 -5.85
CA LYS A 39 18.77 40.67 -4.57
C LYS A 39 17.87 39.70 -3.81
N ARG A 40 16.55 39.90 -3.78
CA ARG A 40 15.63 39.00 -3.07
C ARG A 40 15.62 37.57 -3.63
N ALA A 41 15.62 37.40 -4.96
CA ALA A 41 15.76 36.10 -5.60
C ALA A 41 17.11 35.46 -5.26
N TYR A 42 18.20 36.23 -5.33
CA TYR A 42 19.53 35.77 -4.93
C TYR A 42 19.56 35.31 -3.47
N ASP A 43 18.99 36.07 -2.54
CA ASP A 43 18.95 35.73 -1.11
C ASP A 43 18.17 34.42 -0.88
N ALA A 44 17.10 34.18 -1.65
CA ALA A 44 16.33 32.95 -1.58
C ALA A 44 17.13 31.71 -2.03
N TRP A 45 18.05 31.86 -2.99
CA TRP A 45 19.02 30.84 -3.39
C TRP A 45 20.14 30.68 -2.35
N TYR A 46 20.67 31.80 -1.85
CA TYR A 46 21.73 31.81 -0.86
C TYR A 46 21.30 31.07 0.41
N ALA A 47 20.09 31.36 0.91
CA ALA A 47 19.48 30.72 2.07
C ALA A 47 19.41 29.19 1.96
N LYS A 48 19.22 28.66 0.75
CA LYS A 48 19.10 27.22 0.46
C LYS A 48 20.43 26.55 0.09
N THR A 49 21.50 27.32 -0.10
CA THR A 49 22.80 26.80 -0.51
C THR A 49 23.68 26.55 0.72
N PRO A 50 24.19 25.33 0.95
CA PRO A 50 25.14 25.06 2.02
C PRO A 50 26.52 25.66 1.71
N GLY A 51 27.29 25.99 2.75
CA GLY A 51 28.69 26.43 2.60
C GLY A 51 29.34 26.66 3.97
N SER A 52 30.64 26.37 4.09
CA SER A 52 31.38 26.47 5.35
C SER A 52 31.82 27.90 5.69
N SER A 53 31.96 28.76 4.67
CA SER A 53 32.25 30.19 4.79
C SER A 53 31.37 31.02 3.86
N GLU A 54 31.26 32.32 4.12
CA GLU A 54 30.49 33.25 3.29
C GLU A 54 30.97 33.25 1.82
N GLY A 55 32.29 33.28 1.60
CA GLY A 55 32.87 33.28 0.25
C GLY A 55 32.64 31.97 -0.51
N GLU A 56 32.70 30.83 0.17
CA GLU A 56 32.39 29.53 -0.44
C GLU A 56 30.90 29.44 -0.80
N ARG A 57 30.02 29.83 0.13
CA ARG A 57 28.58 29.83 -0.07
C ARG A 57 28.16 30.75 -1.21
N TYR A 58 28.78 31.93 -1.33
CA TYR A 58 28.58 32.85 -2.45
C TYR A 58 28.92 32.18 -3.78
N LYS A 59 30.12 31.59 -3.91
CA LYS A 59 30.55 30.91 -5.15
C LYS A 59 29.63 29.75 -5.51
N ALA A 60 29.23 28.93 -4.52
CA ALA A 60 28.30 27.83 -4.72
C ALA A 60 26.91 28.34 -5.16
N THR A 61 26.43 29.43 -4.57
CA THR A 61 25.13 30.04 -4.90
C THR A 61 25.12 30.55 -6.33
N VAL A 62 26.15 31.31 -6.73
CA VAL A 62 26.29 31.82 -8.11
C VAL A 62 26.37 30.68 -9.12
N LYS A 63 27.09 29.60 -8.79
CA LYS A 63 27.15 28.40 -9.65
C LYS A 63 25.78 27.77 -9.83
N ARG A 64 25.04 27.54 -8.75
CA ARG A 64 23.68 26.96 -8.79
C ARG A 64 22.70 27.83 -9.56
N ILE A 65 22.74 29.15 -9.36
CA ILE A 65 21.94 30.11 -10.15
C ILE A 65 22.29 30.00 -11.63
N THR A 66 23.58 29.95 -11.97
CA THR A 66 24.04 29.88 -13.36
C THR A 66 23.55 28.62 -14.05
N GLU A 67 23.69 27.47 -13.40
CA GLU A 67 23.20 26.18 -13.90
C GLU A 67 21.68 26.18 -14.06
N PHE A 68 20.96 26.70 -13.06
CA PHE A 68 19.51 26.80 -13.09
C PHE A 68 19.00 27.70 -14.22
N LEU A 69 19.54 28.91 -14.37
CA LEU A 69 19.11 29.84 -15.43
C LEU A 69 19.48 29.32 -16.83
N SER A 70 20.56 28.55 -16.94
CA SER A 70 20.89 27.85 -18.19
C SER A 70 19.84 26.78 -18.52
N ALA A 71 19.40 26.01 -17.51
CA ALA A 71 18.31 25.04 -17.66
C ALA A 71 16.96 25.71 -17.98
N VAL A 72 16.71 26.91 -17.44
CA VAL A 72 15.53 27.71 -17.79
C VAL A 72 15.55 28.05 -19.28
N VAL A 73 16.69 28.54 -19.81
CA VAL A 73 16.83 28.84 -21.24
C VAL A 73 16.67 27.58 -22.11
N THR A 74 17.19 26.43 -21.67
CA THR A 74 16.93 25.15 -22.33
C THR A 74 15.44 24.83 -22.39
N GLY A 75 14.71 25.01 -21.28
CA GLY A 75 13.27 24.78 -21.25
C GLY A 75 12.48 25.77 -22.12
N ILE A 76 12.89 27.04 -22.17
CA ILE A 76 12.32 28.04 -23.09
C ILE A 76 12.46 27.54 -24.52
N ASN A 77 13.66 27.14 -24.94
CA ASN A 77 13.88 26.58 -26.28
C ASN A 77 13.01 25.34 -26.53
N THR A 78 12.87 24.44 -25.57
CA THR A 78 11.97 23.27 -25.68
C THR A 78 10.52 23.66 -25.96
N LEU A 79 10.01 24.76 -25.38
CA LEU A 79 8.66 25.27 -25.68
C LEU A 79 8.60 25.91 -27.08
N TYR A 80 9.61 26.69 -27.46
CA TYR A 80 9.68 27.34 -28.77
C TYR A 80 9.90 26.37 -29.94
N GLU A 81 10.44 25.16 -29.73
CA GLU A 81 10.45 24.10 -30.76
C GLU A 81 9.05 23.83 -31.33
N SER A 82 7.99 24.05 -30.54
CA SER A 82 6.61 23.88 -31.01
C SER A 82 6.19 24.88 -32.09
N VAL A 83 6.90 26.00 -32.27
CA VAL A 83 6.63 26.97 -33.35
C VAL A 83 7.19 26.51 -34.70
N HIS A 84 8.12 25.53 -34.71
CA HIS A 84 8.75 25.01 -35.93
C HIS A 84 7.72 24.47 -36.93
N LYS A 85 6.64 23.85 -36.43
CA LYS A 85 5.54 23.33 -37.27
C LYS A 85 4.79 24.42 -38.05
N TYR A 86 4.97 25.70 -37.70
CA TYR A 86 4.40 26.86 -38.41
C TYR A 86 5.44 27.61 -39.26
N GLY A 87 6.61 27.00 -39.48
CA GLY A 87 7.66 27.53 -40.35
C GLY A 87 8.52 28.61 -39.70
N LEU A 88 8.63 28.62 -38.37
CA LEU A 88 9.46 29.54 -37.62
C LEU A 88 10.47 28.76 -36.77
N ALA A 89 11.76 29.02 -36.93
CA ALA A 89 12.81 28.47 -36.09
C ALA A 89 13.40 29.57 -35.18
N LEU A 90 13.32 29.38 -33.87
CA LEU A 90 13.81 30.31 -32.86
C LEU A 90 14.83 29.63 -31.95
N ASP A 91 15.90 30.34 -31.61
CA ASP A 91 16.94 29.89 -30.70
C ASP A 91 17.26 30.98 -29.67
N VAL A 92 16.97 30.72 -28.40
CA VAL A 92 17.29 31.64 -27.30
C VAL A 92 18.67 31.31 -26.75
N ARG A 93 19.56 32.31 -26.79
CA ARG A 93 20.95 32.19 -26.33
C ARG A 93 21.23 33.07 -25.13
N LEU A 94 21.73 32.48 -24.07
CA LEU A 94 22.11 33.18 -22.85
C LEU A 94 23.38 34.01 -23.13
N LYS A 95 23.21 35.32 -23.22
CA LYS A 95 24.32 36.26 -23.42
C LYS A 95 25.14 36.42 -22.15
N LYS A 96 24.46 36.64 -21.03
CA LYS A 96 25.06 36.93 -19.74
C LYS A 96 24.02 36.73 -18.62
N ILE A 97 24.52 36.38 -17.43
CA ILE A 97 23.76 36.43 -16.18
C ILE A 97 24.31 37.59 -15.35
N HIS A 98 23.43 38.46 -14.86
CA HIS A 98 23.78 39.56 -13.98
C HIS A 98 23.00 39.49 -12.66
N ILE A 99 23.70 39.44 -11.53
CA ILE A 99 23.07 39.42 -10.20
C ILE A 99 23.19 40.81 -9.59
N LEU A 100 22.05 41.40 -9.25
CA LEU A 100 21.98 42.71 -8.63
C LEU A 100 22.40 42.64 -7.16
N ARG A 101 23.15 43.64 -6.71
CA ARG A 101 23.56 43.76 -5.30
C ARG A 101 22.47 44.36 -4.41
N HIS A 102 21.53 45.07 -5.01
CA HIS A 102 20.44 45.78 -4.35
C HIS A 102 19.14 45.56 -5.14
N ASP A 103 18.00 45.65 -4.46
CA ASP A 103 16.70 45.59 -5.14
C ASP A 103 16.52 46.79 -6.08
N LEU A 104 15.83 46.58 -7.20
CA LEU A 104 15.57 47.63 -8.20
C LEU A 104 14.55 48.68 -7.73
N TRP A 105 13.78 48.34 -6.70
CA TRP A 105 12.68 49.12 -6.19
C TRP A 105 12.75 49.25 -4.68
N GLU A 106 12.15 50.32 -4.17
CA GLU A 106 12.12 50.65 -2.75
C GLU A 106 10.77 50.28 -2.13
N LYS A 107 10.67 50.32 -0.80
CA LYS A 107 9.42 50.06 -0.06
C LYS A 107 8.23 50.92 -0.54
N LYS A 108 8.47 52.13 -1.02
CA LYS A 108 7.41 53.03 -1.57
C LYS A 108 6.85 52.56 -2.93
N ASP A 109 7.61 51.74 -3.65
CA ASP A 109 7.19 51.19 -4.93
C ASP A 109 6.28 49.96 -4.70
N LEU A 110 6.44 49.26 -3.58
CA LEU A 110 5.65 48.08 -3.20
C LEU A 110 4.19 48.40 -2.88
N ARG A 111 3.35 47.36 -2.84
CA ARG A 111 1.97 47.46 -2.37
C ARG A 111 1.94 47.91 -0.91
N PHE A 112 1.08 48.88 -0.60
CA PHE A 112 0.90 49.35 0.77
C PHE A 112 0.55 48.20 1.73
N GLY A 113 1.31 48.06 2.80
CA GLY A 113 1.12 47.02 3.83
C GLY A 113 1.83 45.70 3.56
N TYR A 114 2.51 45.54 2.42
CA TYR A 114 3.24 44.33 2.06
C TYR A 114 4.73 44.65 1.83
N ASP A 115 5.60 43.71 2.14
CA ASP A 115 7.05 43.85 1.94
C ASP A 115 7.58 43.05 0.74
N ASP A 116 6.70 42.28 0.10
CA ASP A 116 7.02 41.28 -0.90
C ASP A 116 6.23 41.43 -2.20
N GLN A 117 5.34 42.42 -2.32
CA GLN A 117 4.45 42.58 -3.46
C GLN A 117 4.74 43.83 -4.30
N ILE A 118 5.03 43.65 -5.59
CA ILE A 118 5.33 44.73 -6.55
C ILE A 118 4.27 44.77 -7.68
N PRO A 119 3.60 45.91 -7.92
CA PRO A 119 2.69 46.05 -9.06
C PRO A 119 3.42 45.93 -10.40
N THR A 120 2.84 45.20 -11.37
CA THR A 120 3.45 44.91 -12.68
C THR A 120 4.03 46.13 -13.38
N LEU A 121 3.24 47.21 -13.52
CA LEU A 121 3.65 48.44 -14.22
C LEU A 121 4.89 49.06 -13.58
N LYS A 122 4.96 49.09 -12.24
CA LYS A 122 6.15 49.61 -11.55
C LYS A 122 7.35 48.70 -11.74
N ALA A 123 7.16 47.37 -11.67
CA ALA A 123 8.24 46.41 -11.85
C ALA A 123 8.89 46.55 -13.23
N ILE A 124 8.07 46.53 -14.29
CA ILE A 124 8.58 46.58 -15.67
C ILE A 124 9.18 47.95 -16.01
N ASP A 125 8.57 49.07 -15.58
CA ASP A 125 9.09 50.42 -15.85
C ASP A 125 10.46 50.65 -15.18
N LYS A 126 10.63 50.20 -13.93
CA LYS A 126 11.91 50.30 -13.22
C LYS A 126 12.98 49.43 -13.89
N PHE A 127 12.61 48.21 -14.28
CA PHE A 127 13.53 47.30 -14.95
C PHE A 127 13.92 47.79 -16.34
N TYR A 128 12.99 48.34 -17.12
CA TYR A 128 13.27 49.00 -18.38
C TYR A 128 14.33 50.10 -18.21
N ASN A 129 14.11 51.03 -17.28
CA ASN A 129 15.05 52.13 -17.00
C ASN A 129 16.44 51.64 -16.58
N TRP A 130 16.50 50.57 -15.80
CA TRP A 130 17.77 49.94 -15.44
C TRP A 130 18.44 49.29 -16.67
N SER A 131 17.69 48.53 -17.47
CA SER A 131 18.20 47.79 -18.62
C SER A 131 18.76 48.71 -19.70
N TRP A 132 18.15 49.90 -19.86
CA TRP A 132 18.60 50.91 -20.80
C TRP A 132 20.04 51.35 -20.49
N LYS A 133 20.34 51.66 -19.22
CA LYS A 133 21.70 52.00 -18.76
C LYS A 133 22.63 50.79 -18.76
N ALA A 134 22.09 49.59 -18.54
CA ALA A 134 22.88 48.38 -18.51
C ALA A 134 23.51 48.06 -19.87
N ARG A 135 22.93 48.53 -20.99
CA ARG A 135 23.50 48.35 -22.34
C ARG A 135 24.88 48.98 -22.48
N ASP A 136 25.14 50.10 -21.78
CA ASP A 136 26.44 50.79 -21.80
C ASP A 136 27.54 49.98 -21.11
N THR A 137 27.18 49.14 -20.14
CA THR A 137 28.15 48.44 -19.26
C THR A 137 28.20 46.93 -19.46
N LEU A 138 27.10 46.32 -19.91
CA LEU A 138 26.96 44.88 -20.09
C LEU A 138 26.97 44.47 -21.58
N GLY A 139 26.98 45.43 -22.50
CA GLY A 139 26.95 45.21 -23.94
C GLY A 139 25.55 45.09 -24.52
N THR A 140 25.47 44.79 -25.81
CA THR A 140 24.21 44.63 -26.53
C THR A 140 23.58 43.26 -26.26
N PHE A 141 22.25 43.25 -26.18
CA PHE A 141 21.36 42.09 -26.03
C PHE A 141 20.00 42.41 -26.66
N ASP A 142 19.27 41.41 -27.12
CA ASP A 142 17.98 41.61 -27.80
C ASP A 142 16.82 41.71 -26.81
N HIS A 143 16.90 40.96 -25.72
CA HIS A 143 15.92 40.95 -24.64
C HIS A 143 16.62 40.88 -23.27
N ALA A 144 16.08 41.57 -22.27
CA ALA A 144 16.49 41.39 -20.88
C ALA A 144 15.33 40.87 -20.03
N MET A 145 15.60 39.88 -19.19
CA MET A 145 14.60 39.24 -18.34
C MET A 145 15.04 39.31 -16.88
N LEU A 146 14.22 39.93 -16.04
CA LEU A 146 14.44 40.02 -14.59
C LEU A 146 13.77 38.83 -13.90
N VAL A 147 14.55 38.08 -13.14
CA VAL A 147 14.09 37.05 -12.22
C VAL A 147 14.01 37.68 -10.82
N THR A 148 12.80 37.76 -10.27
CA THR A 148 12.53 38.44 -9.00
C THR A 148 12.06 37.49 -7.90
N GLY A 149 12.48 37.77 -6.66
CA GLY A 149 11.96 37.08 -5.47
C GLY A 149 10.71 37.74 -4.87
N TYR A 150 10.17 38.77 -5.52
CA TYR A 150 8.93 39.44 -5.13
C TYR A 150 7.73 38.82 -5.85
N ASN A 151 6.57 38.86 -5.20
CA ASN A 151 5.29 38.55 -5.78
C ASN A 151 4.84 39.72 -6.69
N VAL A 152 4.73 39.47 -7.99
CA VAL A 152 4.25 40.44 -8.97
C VAL A 152 2.72 40.41 -8.98
N ILE A 153 2.10 41.58 -8.87
CA ILE A 153 0.64 41.68 -8.71
C ILE A 153 0.02 42.56 -9.78
N ASP A 154 -1.22 42.24 -10.13
CA ASP A 154 -2.04 43.09 -10.98
C ASP A 154 -2.24 44.47 -10.29
N PRO A 155 -2.05 45.58 -11.02
CA PRO A 155 -2.12 46.92 -10.45
C PRO A 155 -3.54 47.32 -10.04
N ASN A 156 -4.56 46.67 -10.60
CA ASN A 156 -5.97 46.98 -10.44
C ASN A 156 -6.71 45.96 -9.56
N ASP A 157 -6.25 44.71 -9.49
CA ASP A 157 -6.78 43.71 -8.57
C ASP A 157 -5.65 42.97 -7.85
N PRO A 158 -5.26 43.41 -6.65
CA PRO A 158 -4.10 42.85 -5.96
C PRO A 158 -4.41 41.49 -5.30
N ARG A 159 -5.58 40.88 -5.59
CA ARG A 159 -5.87 39.46 -5.34
C ARG A 159 -5.48 38.58 -6.54
N LYS A 160 -5.24 39.18 -7.71
CA LYS A 160 -4.70 38.50 -8.89
C LYS A 160 -3.19 38.57 -8.83
N LEU A 161 -2.60 37.46 -8.43
CA LEU A 161 -1.17 37.23 -8.60
C LEU A 161 -0.91 37.00 -10.09
N THR A 162 0.13 37.64 -10.63
CA THR A 162 0.69 37.30 -11.94
C THR A 162 2.09 36.78 -11.72
N THR A 163 2.53 35.85 -12.56
CA THR A 163 3.89 35.29 -12.44
C THR A 163 4.90 36.06 -13.27
N GLY A 164 4.44 36.95 -14.16
CA GLY A 164 5.30 37.76 -15.01
C GLY A 164 4.62 38.97 -15.65
N VAL A 165 5.42 39.76 -16.36
CA VAL A 165 4.97 40.85 -17.23
C VAL A 165 6.02 41.20 -18.29
N ALA A 166 5.57 41.49 -19.51
CA ALA A 166 6.36 42.02 -20.61
C ALA A 166 5.58 43.09 -21.41
N TYR A 167 6.31 43.92 -22.15
CA TYR A 167 5.69 44.72 -23.21
C TYR A 167 5.48 43.86 -24.46
N LYS A 168 4.44 44.17 -25.23
CA LYS A 168 4.05 43.43 -26.43
C LYS A 168 4.68 44.02 -27.70
N GLY A 169 5.23 43.18 -28.59
CA GLY A 169 5.72 43.60 -29.92
C GLY A 169 6.91 44.58 -29.89
N VAL A 170 7.75 44.44 -28.87
CA VAL A 170 8.90 45.33 -28.63
C VAL A 170 10.25 44.67 -28.91
N MET A 171 10.28 43.43 -29.43
CA MET A 171 11.53 42.79 -29.82
C MET A 171 12.32 43.67 -30.80
N CYS A 172 13.64 43.71 -30.62
CA CYS A 172 14.57 44.62 -31.32
C CYS A 172 14.37 46.11 -31.01
N LYS A 173 13.63 46.45 -29.96
CA LYS A 173 13.56 47.81 -29.38
C LYS A 173 14.15 47.78 -27.97
N TYR A 174 14.58 48.93 -27.46
CA TYR A 174 15.10 49.01 -26.08
C TYR A 174 14.09 48.60 -25.02
N GLY A 175 12.79 48.69 -25.34
CA GLY A 175 11.70 48.22 -24.49
C GLY A 175 11.57 46.70 -24.39
N SER A 176 12.37 45.89 -25.09
CA SER A 176 12.33 44.41 -25.01
C SER A 176 12.84 43.94 -23.65
N VAL A 177 11.97 44.02 -22.64
CA VAL A 177 12.21 43.56 -21.27
C VAL A 177 11.05 42.77 -20.72
N SER A 178 11.33 41.84 -19.82
CA SER A 178 10.33 41.09 -19.05
C SER A 178 10.73 40.96 -17.58
N VAL A 179 9.73 40.77 -16.72
CA VAL A 179 9.92 40.42 -15.30
C VAL A 179 9.20 39.10 -15.05
N VAL A 180 9.86 38.17 -14.37
CA VAL A 180 9.35 36.84 -14.04
C VAL A 180 9.65 36.48 -12.58
N GLU A 181 8.70 35.86 -11.90
CA GLU A 181 8.87 35.39 -10.53
C GLU A 181 9.79 34.16 -10.46
N ASN A 182 10.65 34.13 -9.44
CA ASN A 182 11.51 33.00 -9.15
C ASN A 182 10.74 31.90 -8.39
N THR A 183 9.99 31.07 -9.11
CA THR A 183 9.21 29.97 -8.52
C THR A 183 10.02 28.69 -8.28
N PHE A 184 11.27 28.61 -8.78
CA PHE A 184 12.10 27.39 -8.80
C PHE A 184 11.51 26.18 -9.54
N THR A 185 10.35 26.35 -10.20
CA THR A 185 9.62 25.28 -10.89
C THR A 185 9.68 25.43 -12.40
N TYR A 186 9.16 24.43 -13.12
CA TYR A 186 8.89 24.57 -14.55
C TYR A 186 7.90 25.71 -14.85
N GLN A 187 7.07 26.16 -13.90
CA GLN A 187 6.23 27.33 -14.08
C GLN A 187 7.05 28.59 -14.43
N MET A 188 8.25 28.75 -13.88
CA MET A 188 9.13 29.86 -14.27
C MET A 188 9.55 29.77 -15.75
N ILE A 189 9.72 28.56 -16.29
CA ILE A 189 10.05 28.33 -17.70
C ILE A 189 8.86 28.69 -18.58
N ASP A 190 7.66 28.24 -18.21
CA ASP A 190 6.39 28.57 -18.87
C ASP A 190 6.18 30.09 -18.92
N THR A 191 6.25 30.76 -17.75
CA THR A 191 6.14 32.21 -17.64
C THR A 191 7.22 32.92 -18.46
N ALA A 192 8.49 32.51 -18.38
CA ALA A 192 9.57 33.15 -19.14
C ALA A 192 9.36 33.01 -20.66
N ALA A 193 8.90 31.87 -21.14
CA ALA A 193 8.57 31.67 -22.54
C ALA A 193 7.36 32.52 -22.97
N HIS A 194 6.35 32.62 -22.11
CA HIS A 194 5.15 33.45 -22.29
C HIS A 194 5.52 34.94 -22.43
N GLU A 195 6.29 35.48 -21.48
CA GLU A 195 6.69 36.89 -21.49
C GLU A 195 7.60 37.24 -22.68
N LEU A 196 8.49 36.30 -23.07
CA LEU A 196 9.26 36.44 -24.30
C LEU A 196 8.35 36.42 -25.53
N GLY A 197 7.28 35.62 -25.52
CA GLY A 197 6.29 35.52 -26.59
C GLY A 197 5.56 36.84 -26.80
N HIS A 198 5.18 37.52 -25.71
CA HIS A 198 4.67 38.89 -25.77
C HIS A 198 5.66 39.85 -26.44
N SER A 199 6.93 39.84 -26.01
CA SER A 199 7.96 40.71 -26.60
C SER A 199 8.15 40.43 -28.10
N LEU A 200 8.05 39.16 -28.50
CA LEU A 200 8.09 38.69 -29.89
C LEU A 200 6.83 38.99 -30.71
N GLY A 201 5.76 39.49 -30.10
CA GLY A 201 4.55 39.97 -30.79
C GLY A 201 3.28 39.15 -30.55
N SER A 202 3.31 38.08 -29.76
CA SER A 202 2.10 37.34 -29.42
C SER A 202 1.17 38.10 -28.48
N HIS A 203 -0.12 37.97 -28.71
CA HIS A 203 -1.18 38.27 -27.73
C HIS A 203 -1.52 37.01 -26.93
N HIS A 204 -2.32 37.16 -25.88
CA HIS A 204 -2.92 36.00 -25.26
C HIS A 204 -3.82 35.25 -26.26
N ASP A 205 -3.93 33.94 -26.13
CA ASP A 205 -4.93 33.19 -26.87
C ASP A 205 -6.33 33.70 -26.53
N GLY A 206 -7.14 33.98 -27.56
CA GLY A 206 -8.47 34.58 -27.43
C GLY A 206 -8.48 36.12 -27.30
N GLU A 207 -7.31 36.76 -27.12
CA GLU A 207 -7.20 38.22 -27.19
C GLU A 207 -7.03 38.67 -28.64
N ASN A 208 -8.12 39.11 -29.27
CA ASN A 208 -8.16 39.57 -30.66
C ASN A 208 -7.69 38.50 -31.68
N ASN A 209 -7.81 37.22 -31.34
CA ASN A 209 -7.50 36.09 -32.22
C ASN A 209 -8.48 34.93 -31.98
N TYR A 210 -8.48 33.93 -32.86
CA TYR A 210 -9.46 32.84 -32.86
C TYR A 210 -9.08 31.64 -31.97
N CYS A 211 -7.90 31.65 -31.34
CA CYS A 211 -7.47 30.55 -30.49
C CYS A 211 -8.20 30.58 -29.14
N ASP A 212 -8.54 29.42 -28.58
CA ASP A 212 -9.27 29.33 -27.32
C ASP A 212 -8.30 29.43 -26.12
N ASN A 213 -8.49 30.46 -25.30
CA ASN A 213 -7.75 30.69 -24.07
C ASN A 213 -7.78 29.49 -23.12
N ASN A 214 -8.87 28.71 -23.09
CA ASN A 214 -9.07 27.62 -22.13
C ASN A 214 -8.35 26.32 -22.51
N LEU A 215 -7.79 26.24 -23.73
CA LEU A 215 -6.98 25.08 -24.11
C LEU A 215 -5.67 25.03 -23.33
N GLY A 216 -5.19 26.15 -22.80
CA GLY A 216 -3.98 26.16 -21.96
C GLY A 216 -2.68 26.03 -22.74
N TYR A 217 -2.58 26.64 -23.92
CA TYR A 217 -1.29 26.80 -24.62
C TYR A 217 -0.40 27.78 -23.85
N VAL A 218 0.89 27.87 -24.21
CA VAL A 218 1.87 28.76 -23.53
C VAL A 218 1.36 30.21 -23.43
N MET A 219 0.63 30.73 -24.42
CA MET A 219 0.08 32.10 -24.41
C MET A 219 -1.34 32.22 -23.85
N SER A 220 -1.89 31.20 -23.19
CA SER A 220 -3.12 31.36 -22.43
C SER A 220 -2.94 32.40 -21.32
N SER A 221 -3.94 33.25 -21.08
CA SER A 221 -3.91 34.29 -20.04
C SER A 221 -3.81 33.76 -18.60
N ARG A 222 -3.97 32.45 -18.42
CA ARG A 222 -3.74 31.72 -17.18
C ARG A 222 -3.04 30.41 -17.50
N THR A 223 -2.02 30.07 -16.73
CA THR A 223 -1.36 28.77 -16.81
C THR A 223 -2.31 27.68 -16.35
N GLU A 224 -2.73 26.80 -17.27
CA GLU A 224 -3.56 25.63 -16.98
C GLU A 224 -2.67 24.42 -16.67
N ILE A 225 -2.37 24.21 -15.38
CA ILE A 225 -1.44 23.17 -14.88
C ILE A 225 -1.80 21.76 -15.39
N ASN A 226 -3.08 21.48 -15.67
CA ASN A 226 -3.53 20.17 -16.12
C ASN A 226 -3.63 20.03 -17.64
N SER A 227 -3.47 21.10 -18.42
CA SER A 227 -3.60 21.03 -19.88
C SER A 227 -2.44 20.26 -20.52
N THR A 228 -2.69 19.49 -21.57
CA THR A 228 -1.62 18.92 -22.40
C THR A 228 -1.07 19.91 -23.43
N TYR A 229 -1.78 21.00 -23.72
CA TYR A 229 -1.36 22.03 -24.67
C TYR A 229 -0.30 22.99 -24.12
N ARG A 230 -0.11 23.03 -22.80
CA ARG A 230 0.86 23.92 -22.09
C ARG A 230 2.31 23.75 -22.56
N TRP A 231 2.60 22.63 -23.22
CA TRP A 231 3.92 22.34 -23.77
C TRP A 231 4.13 22.89 -25.18
N SER A 232 3.23 23.74 -25.68
CA SER A 232 3.27 24.26 -27.03
C SER A 232 2.65 25.66 -27.17
N PHE A 233 3.08 26.39 -28.20
CA PHE A 233 2.42 27.61 -28.66
C PHE A 233 1.24 27.27 -29.57
N SER A 234 0.18 28.09 -29.49
CA SER A 234 -0.97 27.97 -30.37
C SER A 234 -0.62 28.39 -31.80
N PRO A 235 -1.47 28.05 -32.80
CA PRO A 235 -1.34 28.61 -34.14
C PRO A 235 -1.34 30.15 -34.15
N CYS A 236 -2.20 30.78 -33.34
CA CYS A 236 -2.34 32.23 -33.30
C CYS A 236 -1.09 32.90 -32.77
N SER A 237 -0.51 32.38 -31.67
CA SER A 237 0.73 32.92 -31.11
C SER A 237 1.89 32.80 -32.12
N SER A 238 1.99 31.64 -32.77
CA SER A 238 3.09 31.34 -33.69
C SER A 238 3.03 32.23 -34.95
N GLU A 239 1.85 32.43 -35.52
CA GLU A 239 1.67 33.34 -36.65
C GLU A 239 1.88 34.81 -36.26
N ALA A 240 1.47 35.23 -35.05
CA ALA A 240 1.73 36.58 -34.55
C ALA A 240 3.25 36.87 -34.41
N ILE A 241 4.02 35.91 -33.88
CA ILE A 241 5.49 36.05 -33.80
C ILE A 241 6.10 36.15 -35.19
N LYS A 242 5.69 35.26 -36.10
CA LYS A 242 6.17 35.24 -37.49
C LYS A 242 5.86 36.54 -38.22
N HIS A 243 4.66 37.10 -38.01
CA HIS A 243 4.27 38.40 -38.55
C HIS A 243 5.17 39.54 -38.04
N ASN A 244 5.36 39.63 -36.72
CA ASN A 244 6.22 40.67 -36.13
C ASN A 244 7.67 40.56 -36.62
N ILE A 245 8.20 39.34 -36.78
CA ILE A 245 9.53 39.13 -37.38
C ILE A 245 9.57 39.58 -38.85
N ALA A 246 8.53 39.30 -39.62
CA ALA A 246 8.42 39.75 -41.01
C ALA A 246 8.35 41.27 -41.12
N GLU A 247 7.63 41.95 -40.23
CA GLU A 247 7.60 43.41 -40.15
C GLU A 247 8.99 43.98 -39.85
N LEU A 248 9.69 43.42 -38.84
CA LEU A 248 11.06 43.82 -38.51
C LEU A 248 12.03 43.63 -39.68
N ASN A 249 11.88 42.54 -40.45
CA ASN A 249 12.64 42.32 -41.68
C ASN A 249 12.33 43.39 -42.73
N GLY A 250 11.04 43.69 -42.95
CA GLY A 250 10.59 44.66 -43.94
C GLY A 250 11.10 46.08 -43.73
N ILE A 251 11.35 46.47 -42.47
CA ILE A 251 11.92 47.77 -42.10
C ILE A 251 13.43 47.73 -41.79
N ASN A 252 14.10 46.59 -42.03
CA ASN A 252 15.51 46.37 -41.73
C ASN A 252 15.90 46.67 -40.27
N ALA A 253 15.00 46.35 -39.33
CA ALA A 253 15.20 46.51 -37.88
C ALA A 253 15.33 45.17 -37.14
N ASN A 254 15.42 44.05 -37.86
CA ASN A 254 15.52 42.73 -37.25
C ASN A 254 16.91 42.47 -36.65
N CYS A 255 16.98 42.43 -35.33
CA CYS A 255 18.15 42.10 -34.53
C CYS A 255 18.45 40.59 -34.44
N LEU A 256 17.49 39.72 -34.76
CA LEU A 256 17.56 38.27 -34.51
C LEU A 256 18.30 37.47 -35.60
N VAL A 257 18.68 38.11 -36.71
CA VAL A 257 19.27 37.43 -37.88
C VAL A 257 20.77 37.15 -37.74
N LYS A 258 21.42 37.74 -36.75
CA LYS A 258 22.86 37.59 -36.50
C LYS A 258 23.09 37.36 -35.01
N THR A 259 23.99 36.44 -34.69
CA THR A 259 24.41 36.21 -33.32
C THR A 259 25.91 35.94 -33.27
N ALA A 260 26.56 36.49 -32.25
CA ALA A 260 27.94 36.15 -31.90
C ALA A 260 27.99 35.30 -30.62
N THR A 261 26.83 34.94 -30.09
CA THR A 261 26.69 34.20 -28.84
C THR A 261 26.61 32.72 -29.15
N ASN A 262 27.37 31.89 -28.44
CA ASN A 262 27.30 30.45 -28.61
C ASN A 262 25.96 29.90 -28.11
N PRO A 263 25.48 28.77 -28.65
CA PRO A 263 24.29 28.10 -28.12
C PRO A 263 24.40 27.88 -26.62
N THR A 264 23.32 28.11 -25.88
CA THR A 264 23.30 27.96 -24.42
C THR A 264 23.54 26.50 -24.04
N PRO A 265 24.64 26.15 -23.37
CA PRO A 265 24.81 24.81 -22.84
C PRO A 265 23.93 24.67 -21.59
N GLY A 266 22.95 23.78 -21.62
CA GLY A 266 22.07 23.55 -20.48
C GLY A 266 21.49 22.15 -20.49
N LYS A 267 21.32 21.57 -19.30
CA LYS A 267 20.54 20.34 -19.11
C LYS A 267 19.10 20.73 -18.84
N GLU A 268 18.18 19.81 -19.10
CA GLU A 268 16.79 19.97 -18.66
C GLU A 268 16.74 20.09 -17.12
N LEU A 269 15.81 20.87 -16.59
CA LEU A 269 15.76 21.24 -15.16
C LEU A 269 15.66 20.02 -14.23
N GLY A 270 14.87 19.02 -14.60
CA GLY A 270 14.71 17.76 -13.88
C GLY A 270 15.90 16.80 -14.00
N ALA A 271 16.84 17.06 -14.91
CA ALA A 271 18.13 16.36 -14.95
C ALA A 271 19.18 17.02 -14.03
N MET A 272 18.92 18.26 -13.59
CA MET A 272 19.76 19.00 -12.63
C MET A 272 19.29 18.82 -11.18
N LEU A 273 17.97 18.81 -10.97
CA LEU A 273 17.35 18.66 -9.65
C LEU A 273 16.46 17.42 -9.67
N SER A 274 16.58 16.54 -8.67
CA SER A 274 15.58 15.47 -8.47
C SER A 274 14.21 16.05 -8.08
N ALA A 275 13.15 15.24 -8.13
CA ALA A 275 11.82 15.71 -7.72
C ALA A 275 11.81 16.17 -6.25
N ASP A 276 12.50 15.45 -5.35
CA ASP A 276 12.64 15.86 -3.95
C ASP A 276 13.47 17.14 -3.79
N GLU A 277 14.54 17.30 -4.57
CA GLU A 277 15.33 18.55 -4.55
C GLU A 277 14.50 19.73 -5.02
N GLN A 278 13.70 19.55 -6.07
CA GLN A 278 12.82 20.61 -6.54
C GLN A 278 11.73 20.93 -5.51
N CYS A 279 11.09 19.94 -4.89
CA CYS A 279 10.15 20.18 -3.78
C CYS A 279 10.81 20.96 -2.63
N ARG A 280 12.08 20.68 -2.29
CA ARG A 280 12.82 21.44 -1.27
C ARG A 280 13.10 22.90 -1.67
N MET A 281 13.33 23.14 -2.95
CA MET A 281 13.48 24.50 -3.47
C MET A 281 12.16 25.28 -3.42
N ILE A 282 11.03 24.62 -3.63
CA ILE A 282 9.69 25.23 -3.61
C ILE A 282 9.22 25.52 -2.19
N MET A 283 9.17 24.48 -1.34
CA MET A 283 8.42 24.52 -0.08
C MET A 283 9.30 24.57 1.17
N GLY A 284 10.62 24.35 1.03
CA GLY A 284 11.58 24.39 2.14
C GLY A 284 12.28 23.04 2.40
N PRO A 285 13.23 23.00 3.34
CA PRO A 285 14.20 21.90 3.47
C PRO A 285 13.60 20.53 3.85
N GLU A 286 12.44 20.50 4.50
CA GLU A 286 11.75 19.27 4.89
C GLU A 286 10.84 18.69 3.80
N ALA A 287 10.67 19.43 2.69
CA ALA A 287 9.74 19.06 1.65
C ALA A 287 10.26 17.88 0.82
N PHE A 288 9.32 17.12 0.24
CA PHE A 288 9.65 15.93 -0.55
C PHE A 288 8.57 15.65 -1.60
N PHE A 289 8.94 14.83 -2.58
CA PHE A 289 8.05 14.36 -3.63
C PHE A 289 7.09 13.28 -3.10
N CYS A 290 5.80 13.49 -3.29
CA CYS A 290 4.74 12.63 -2.77
C CYS A 290 4.67 11.31 -3.53
N ARG A 291 5.29 10.27 -2.97
CA ARG A 291 5.30 8.91 -3.55
C ARG A 291 3.99 8.14 -3.41
N ASP A 292 3.05 8.63 -2.59
CA ASP A 292 1.80 7.92 -2.27
C ASP A 292 0.87 7.75 -3.47
N PHE A 293 1.05 8.54 -4.53
CA PHE A 293 0.28 8.44 -5.78
C PHE A 293 0.81 7.38 -6.75
N TYR A 294 1.92 6.70 -6.41
CA TYR A 294 2.65 5.84 -7.34
C TYR A 294 2.89 4.45 -6.77
N ASP A 295 2.18 3.45 -7.30
CA ASP A 295 2.25 2.04 -6.89
C ASP A 295 2.71 1.07 -8.00
N SER A 296 2.93 1.60 -9.21
CA SER A 296 3.20 0.83 -10.43
C SER A 296 4.10 1.60 -11.40
N PRO A 297 4.83 0.94 -12.33
CA PRO A 297 5.55 1.63 -13.41
C PRO A 297 4.69 2.62 -14.18
N GLU A 298 3.45 2.23 -14.49
CA GLU A 298 2.50 3.05 -15.24
C GLU A 298 2.10 4.29 -14.44
N SER A 299 1.96 4.17 -13.11
CA SER A 299 1.68 5.32 -12.26
C SER A 299 2.80 6.36 -12.30
N TYR A 300 4.08 5.96 -12.27
CA TYR A 300 5.20 6.90 -12.26
C TYR A 300 5.27 7.74 -13.54
N SER A 301 4.80 7.21 -14.68
CA SER A 301 4.72 8.00 -15.91
C SER A 301 3.87 9.28 -15.76
N LYS A 302 2.84 9.25 -14.88
CA LYS A 302 1.98 10.40 -14.58
C LYS A 302 2.70 11.53 -13.87
N MET A 303 3.86 11.26 -13.24
CA MET A 303 4.68 12.31 -12.63
C MET A 303 5.12 13.36 -13.64
N CYS A 304 5.28 12.98 -14.92
CA CYS A 304 5.74 13.90 -15.95
C CYS A 304 4.70 14.97 -16.29
N ALA A 305 3.41 14.68 -16.10
CA ALA A 305 2.36 15.67 -16.27
C ALA A 305 2.22 16.57 -15.03
N SER A 306 2.31 15.97 -13.83
CA SER A 306 2.03 16.63 -12.55
C SER A 306 2.94 16.09 -11.45
N MET A 307 3.71 16.99 -10.83
CA MET A 307 4.59 16.69 -9.70
C MET A 307 3.93 17.15 -8.41
N TRP A 308 3.84 16.27 -7.42
CA TRP A 308 3.21 16.58 -6.14
C TRP A 308 4.24 16.68 -5.02
N CYS A 309 4.22 17.79 -4.27
CA CYS A 309 5.14 18.05 -3.16
C CYS A 309 4.39 18.16 -1.84
N SER A 310 4.95 17.62 -0.77
CA SER A 310 4.50 17.90 0.60
C SER A 310 5.55 18.74 1.33
N ALA A 311 5.11 19.70 2.14
CA ALA A 311 6.01 20.61 2.86
C ALA A 311 6.79 19.90 3.98
N SER A 312 6.18 18.90 4.61
CA SER A 312 6.79 18.12 5.70
C SER A 312 5.99 16.84 5.94
N GLN A 313 6.56 15.90 6.71
CA GLN A 313 5.84 14.67 7.09
C GLN A 313 4.59 14.90 7.94
N ARG A 314 4.45 16.09 8.54
CA ARG A 314 3.27 16.45 9.35
C ARG A 314 2.15 17.00 8.49
N ASP A 315 2.44 17.40 7.26
CA ASP A 315 1.45 17.89 6.33
C ASP A 315 0.80 16.69 5.62
N SER A 316 -0.51 16.58 5.78
CA SER A 316 -1.30 15.55 5.11
C SER A 316 -1.63 15.90 3.65
N HIS A 317 -1.27 17.10 3.19
CA HIS A 317 -1.62 17.59 1.85
C HIS A 317 -0.39 17.66 0.94
N CYS A 318 -0.57 17.16 -0.27
CA CYS A 318 0.38 17.37 -1.36
C CYS A 318 -0.13 18.48 -2.28
N GLN A 319 0.77 19.38 -2.68
CA GLN A 319 0.50 20.46 -3.61
C GLN A 319 1.02 20.11 -5.01
N ASN A 320 0.23 20.41 -6.03
CA ASN A 320 0.53 20.09 -7.43
C ASN A 320 1.40 21.18 -8.07
N HIS A 321 2.42 20.78 -8.80
CA HIS A 321 3.32 21.62 -9.59
C HIS A 321 3.52 21.02 -10.98
N ILE A 322 3.88 21.86 -11.95
CA ILE A 322 4.29 21.39 -13.27
C ILE A 322 5.62 20.65 -13.12
N ALA A 323 5.66 19.39 -13.55
CA ALA A 323 6.86 18.60 -13.51
C ALA A 323 7.90 19.11 -14.50
N SER A 324 9.18 18.99 -14.14
CA SER A 324 10.27 19.45 -14.99
C SER A 324 10.66 18.40 -16.01
N ASP A 325 10.93 18.84 -17.23
CA ASP A 325 11.63 18.02 -18.23
C ASP A 325 12.97 17.54 -17.66
N GLY A 326 13.34 16.29 -17.96
CA GLY A 326 14.57 15.64 -17.51
C GLY A 326 14.43 14.77 -16.25
N PHE A 327 13.30 14.85 -15.53
CA PHE A 327 13.07 13.94 -14.39
C PHE A 327 13.08 12.48 -14.82
N VAL A 328 13.74 11.63 -14.04
CA VAL A 328 13.72 10.18 -14.28
C VAL A 328 12.35 9.61 -13.91
N CYS A 329 11.64 9.06 -14.88
CA CYS A 329 10.28 8.53 -14.69
C CYS A 329 10.20 7.00 -14.84
N GLY A 330 11.32 6.35 -15.14
CA GLY A 330 11.44 4.90 -15.28
C GLY A 330 12.84 4.51 -15.75
N ASN A 331 13.06 3.21 -15.91
CA ASN A 331 14.32 2.67 -16.40
C ASN A 331 14.59 3.14 -17.83
N ASN A 332 15.69 3.86 -18.05
CA ASN A 332 16.03 4.51 -19.32
C ASN A 332 14.92 5.44 -19.86
N LYS A 333 14.13 6.07 -18.99
CA LYS A 333 13.06 7.00 -19.37
C LYS A 333 13.15 8.31 -18.59
N VAL A 334 12.82 9.41 -19.26
CA VAL A 334 12.78 10.76 -18.69
C VAL A 334 11.50 11.50 -19.06
N CYS A 335 11.12 12.47 -18.23
CA CYS A 335 10.03 13.38 -18.54
C CYS A 335 10.43 14.35 -19.66
N LYS A 336 9.60 14.48 -20.68
CA LYS A 336 9.71 15.50 -21.71
C LYS A 336 8.32 15.93 -22.16
N ARG A 337 8.02 17.22 -22.06
CA ARG A 337 6.72 17.81 -22.43
C ARG A 337 5.52 17.06 -21.85
N GLY A 338 5.56 16.77 -20.55
CA GLY A 338 4.45 16.09 -19.89
C GLY A 338 4.44 14.56 -20.02
N ALA A 339 5.30 13.98 -20.85
CA ALA A 339 5.30 12.54 -21.14
C ALA A 339 6.57 11.85 -20.64
N CYS A 340 6.44 10.60 -20.20
CA CYS A 340 7.57 9.75 -19.86
C CYS A 340 8.08 9.03 -21.12
N ILE A 341 9.19 9.50 -21.69
CA ILE A 341 9.72 9.03 -22.97
C ILE A 341 11.05 8.29 -22.79
N PRO A 342 11.43 7.39 -23.72
CA PRO A 342 12.77 6.79 -23.73
C PRO A 342 13.86 7.87 -23.78
N ALA A 343 14.85 7.73 -22.91
CA ALA A 343 15.98 8.65 -22.84
C ALA A 343 17.07 8.28 -23.87
N PRO A 344 17.89 9.25 -24.34
CA PRO A 344 19.04 8.97 -25.19
C PRO A 344 20.02 8.00 -24.55
N LYS A 345 20.65 7.12 -25.34
CA LYS A 345 21.67 6.17 -24.84
C LYS A 345 22.78 6.96 -24.12
N GLN A 346 22.96 6.71 -22.81
CA GLN A 346 23.96 7.24 -21.85
C GLN A 346 23.36 7.97 -20.63
N PHE A 347 22.05 8.17 -20.56
CA PHE A 347 21.39 8.76 -19.38
C PHE A 347 19.92 8.32 -19.32
N PRO A 348 19.29 8.15 -18.15
CA PRO A 348 19.85 8.12 -16.78
C PRO A 348 20.53 6.79 -16.44
N ALA A 349 21.16 6.71 -15.25
CA ALA A 349 21.64 5.42 -14.72
C ALA A 349 20.46 4.43 -14.59
N PRO A 350 20.69 3.10 -14.69
CA PRO A 350 19.64 2.12 -14.53
C PRO A 350 18.94 2.26 -13.17
N VAL A 351 17.61 2.40 -13.20
CA VAL A 351 16.74 2.47 -12.01
C VAL A 351 15.60 1.47 -12.16
N ALA A 352 14.96 1.10 -11.05
CA ALA A 352 13.74 0.29 -11.11
C ALA A 352 12.58 1.15 -11.63
N ASP A 353 11.77 0.61 -12.56
CA ASP A 353 10.58 1.30 -13.08
C ASP A 353 9.55 1.63 -11.98
N THR A 354 9.54 0.88 -10.87
CA THR A 354 8.68 1.10 -9.71
C THR A 354 9.28 2.06 -8.67
N CYS A 355 10.51 2.53 -8.86
CA CYS A 355 11.19 3.39 -7.90
C CYS A 355 12.16 4.39 -8.57
N PRO A 356 11.74 5.12 -9.63
CA PRO A 356 12.67 5.95 -10.41
C PRO A 356 13.19 7.17 -9.64
N GLN A 357 12.50 7.58 -8.57
CA GLN A 357 12.89 8.67 -7.67
C GLN A 357 13.51 8.16 -6.34
N GLY A 358 13.72 6.85 -6.19
CA GLY A 358 14.28 6.24 -4.99
C GLY A 358 13.38 6.32 -3.75
N ASP A 359 13.94 5.94 -2.59
CA ASP A 359 13.27 6.01 -1.29
C ASP A 359 12.89 7.45 -0.92
N GLN A 360 11.82 7.59 -0.14
CA GLN A 360 11.42 8.86 0.45
C GLN A 360 12.53 9.38 1.38
N PRO A 361 13.01 10.63 1.18
CA PRO A 361 14.01 11.20 2.05
C PRO A 361 13.43 11.53 3.43
N GLY A 362 14.31 11.54 4.44
CA GLY A 362 13.96 11.93 5.80
C GLY A 362 13.17 10.85 6.55
N ILE A 363 12.41 11.30 7.56
CA ILE A 363 11.60 10.44 8.41
C ILE A 363 10.37 9.97 7.63
N VAL A 364 10.01 8.69 7.75
CA VAL A 364 8.88 8.08 7.04
C VAL A 364 7.81 7.62 8.03
N PHE A 365 8.23 7.07 9.17
CA PHE A 365 7.32 6.55 10.19
C PHE A 365 8.00 6.56 11.56
N GLN A 366 7.31 7.02 12.62
CA GLN A 366 7.78 6.99 14.02
C GLN A 366 9.26 7.39 14.21
N ASN A 367 9.68 8.49 13.59
CA ASN A 367 11.07 8.98 13.65
C ASN A 367 12.12 8.04 13.01
N MET A 368 11.71 7.15 12.10
CA MET A 368 12.59 6.27 11.32
C MET A 368 12.63 6.67 9.85
N THR A 369 13.82 6.65 9.29
CA THR A 369 14.09 6.69 7.85
C THR A 369 13.78 5.33 7.18
N CYS A 370 13.74 5.26 5.84
CA CYS A 370 13.60 3.96 5.15
C CYS A 370 14.69 2.96 5.54
N ALA A 371 15.94 3.41 5.67
CA ALA A 371 17.06 2.56 6.09
C ALA A 371 16.85 1.97 7.51
N GLU A 372 16.24 2.75 8.41
CA GLU A 372 15.88 2.31 9.76
C GLU A 372 14.66 1.39 9.76
N VAL A 373 13.66 1.63 8.91
CA VAL A 373 12.56 0.68 8.68
C VAL A 373 13.14 -0.68 8.29
N GLY A 374 14.02 -0.71 7.29
CA GLY A 374 14.60 -1.98 6.82
C GLY A 374 15.47 -2.71 7.84
N SER A 375 16.11 -1.98 8.77
CA SER A 375 17.04 -2.58 9.75
C SER A 375 16.41 -2.86 11.12
N LYS A 376 15.48 -2.02 11.58
CA LYS A 376 14.87 -2.10 12.91
C LYS A 376 13.47 -2.74 12.89
N GLN A 377 12.70 -2.50 11.81
CA GLN A 377 11.31 -2.96 11.70
C GLN A 377 11.00 -3.50 10.29
N PRO A 378 11.71 -4.55 9.83
CA PRO A 378 11.59 -5.05 8.45
C PRO A 378 10.18 -5.51 8.09
N TRP A 379 9.38 -5.95 9.07
CA TRP A 379 7.99 -6.38 8.87
C TRP A 379 7.09 -5.29 8.27
N LEU A 380 7.42 -4.01 8.48
CA LEU A 380 6.68 -2.91 7.86
C LEU A 380 6.69 -2.99 6.32
N CYS A 381 7.71 -3.61 5.72
CA CYS A 381 7.79 -3.82 4.27
C CYS A 381 6.74 -4.79 3.70
N TYR A 382 5.98 -5.52 4.53
CA TYR A 382 4.79 -6.24 4.06
C TYR A 382 3.66 -5.27 3.64
N GLY A 383 3.61 -4.07 4.23
CA GLY A 383 2.59 -3.07 3.94
C GLY A 383 2.86 -2.25 2.68
N GLY A 384 1.84 -2.05 1.85
CA GLY A 384 1.96 -1.28 0.60
C GLY A 384 2.43 0.17 0.79
N PHE A 385 2.15 0.78 1.95
CA PHE A 385 2.65 2.11 2.33
C PHE A 385 4.19 2.17 2.31
N PHE A 386 4.84 1.21 2.97
CA PHE A 386 6.30 1.17 3.04
C PHE A 386 6.91 0.68 1.74
N GLN A 387 6.23 -0.18 0.97
CA GLN A 387 6.70 -0.58 -0.35
C GLN A 387 6.76 0.61 -1.33
N ARG A 388 5.85 1.58 -1.23
CA ARG A 388 5.91 2.81 -2.06
C ARG A 388 6.96 3.80 -1.57
N LYS A 389 6.99 4.09 -0.26
CA LYS A 389 7.92 5.08 0.29
C LYS A 389 9.36 4.57 0.40
N CYS A 390 9.55 3.27 0.61
CA CYS A 390 10.85 2.62 0.78
C CYS A 390 11.10 1.59 -0.33
N CYS A 391 10.82 1.99 -1.58
CA CYS A 391 10.84 1.13 -2.76
C CYS A 391 12.23 0.64 -3.20
N LEU A 392 13.33 1.21 -2.70
CA LEU A 392 14.68 0.65 -2.80
C LEU A 392 15.01 -0.22 -1.59
N THR A 393 14.67 0.25 -0.39
CA THR A 393 15.06 -0.45 0.84
C THR A 393 14.33 -1.79 0.98
N CYS A 394 13.01 -1.84 0.79
CA CYS A 394 12.25 -3.07 1.00
C CYS A 394 12.70 -4.20 0.05
N PRO A 395 12.80 -4.02 -1.28
CA PRO A 395 13.31 -5.09 -2.15
C PRO A 395 14.73 -5.55 -1.82
N ARG A 396 15.59 -4.67 -1.28
CA ARG A 396 16.97 -5.01 -0.90
C ARG A 396 17.05 -5.97 0.28
N ILE A 397 16.11 -5.89 1.22
CA ILE A 397 16.06 -6.75 2.41
C ILE A 397 15.16 -7.97 2.21
N LYS A 398 14.52 -8.10 1.05
CA LYS A 398 13.58 -9.18 0.74
C LYS A 398 14.32 -10.51 0.61
N GLU A 399 13.93 -11.50 1.39
CA GLU A 399 14.41 -12.88 1.32
C GLU A 399 13.49 -13.75 0.45
N ASN A 400 14.03 -14.85 -0.10
CA ASN A 400 13.29 -15.84 -0.88
C ASN A 400 12.62 -16.90 0.01
N VAL A 401 11.83 -16.45 1.00
CA VAL A 401 11.06 -17.32 1.89
C VAL A 401 9.57 -16.99 1.73
N PRO A 402 8.80 -17.78 0.98
CA PRO A 402 7.39 -17.49 0.73
C PRO A 402 6.59 -17.29 2.02
N GLY A 403 5.93 -16.14 2.14
CA GLY A 403 5.15 -15.74 3.32
C GLY A 403 5.99 -15.27 4.52
N CYS A 404 7.31 -15.22 4.39
CA CYS A 404 8.27 -14.76 5.39
C CYS A 404 9.39 -13.90 4.78
N GLU A 405 9.10 -13.18 3.69
CA GLU A 405 10.07 -12.47 2.86
C GLU A 405 10.80 -11.34 3.62
N TYR A 406 10.22 -10.81 4.69
CA TYR A 406 10.85 -9.81 5.56
C TYR A 406 11.03 -10.31 7.00
N GLY A 407 11.00 -11.63 7.19
CA GLY A 407 10.97 -12.26 8.50
C GLY A 407 9.57 -12.23 9.12
N ASP A 408 9.52 -12.22 10.45
CA ASP A 408 8.26 -12.12 11.21
C ASP A 408 7.45 -10.90 10.76
N LYS A 409 6.13 -11.00 10.80
CA LYS A 409 5.20 -9.95 10.33
C LYS A 409 4.84 -8.94 11.40
N GLU A 410 5.20 -9.23 12.65
CA GLU A 410 4.87 -8.40 13.81
C GLU A 410 6.05 -8.28 14.76
N GLY A 411 6.16 -7.11 15.40
CA GLY A 411 7.27 -6.82 16.32
C GLY A 411 7.22 -7.60 17.64
N TRP A 412 6.07 -8.18 17.97
CA TRP A 412 5.86 -8.95 19.19
C TRP A 412 6.34 -10.40 19.08
N CYS A 413 6.72 -10.87 17.89
CA CYS A 413 7.30 -12.19 17.63
C CYS A 413 8.71 -12.38 18.24
N SER A 414 8.89 -12.00 19.50
CA SER A 414 10.13 -12.12 20.25
C SER A 414 10.19 -13.43 21.02
N GLU A 415 11.39 -13.86 21.42
CA GLU A 415 11.57 -15.07 22.24
C GLU A 415 10.84 -15.00 23.60
N ALA A 416 10.61 -13.80 24.12
CA ALA A 416 9.90 -13.59 25.39
C ALA A 416 8.40 -13.89 25.28
N GLU A 417 7.80 -13.58 24.13
CA GLU A 417 6.38 -13.82 23.87
C GLU A 417 6.12 -15.17 23.23
N MET A 418 7.07 -15.66 22.42
CA MET A 418 7.08 -17.01 21.85
C MET A 418 7.77 -18.01 22.78
N LYS A 419 7.29 -18.05 24.03
CA LYS A 419 7.93 -18.79 25.12
C LYS A 419 7.81 -20.31 24.93
N TYR A 420 6.74 -20.78 24.30
CA TYR A 420 6.52 -22.22 24.14
C TYR A 420 6.35 -22.62 22.67
N PRO A 421 6.90 -23.78 22.25
CA PRO A 421 6.78 -24.27 20.88
C PRO A 421 5.34 -24.33 20.34
N TYR A 422 4.36 -24.65 21.19
CA TYR A 422 2.97 -24.76 20.77
C TYR A 422 2.32 -23.44 20.35
N ASP A 423 2.85 -22.29 20.80
CA ASP A 423 2.36 -20.98 20.38
C ASP A 423 2.51 -20.79 18.86
N CYS A 424 3.40 -21.55 18.21
CA CYS A 424 3.59 -21.56 16.77
C CYS A 424 2.45 -22.20 15.98
N TYR A 425 1.63 -23.07 16.58
CA TYR A 425 0.46 -23.61 15.88
C TYR A 425 -0.57 -22.52 15.52
N LEU A 426 -0.64 -21.46 16.32
CA LEU A 426 -1.53 -20.32 16.08
C LEU A 426 -0.84 -19.20 15.29
N ASN A 427 0.47 -19.04 15.47
CA ASN A 427 1.19 -17.86 15.05
C ASN A 427 2.20 -18.09 13.92
N GLU A 428 2.40 -19.31 13.39
CA GLU A 428 3.45 -19.58 12.40
C GLU A 428 3.37 -18.71 11.12
N LYS A 429 2.19 -18.20 10.75
CA LYS A 429 2.05 -17.30 9.60
C LYS A 429 2.49 -15.87 9.89
N ILE A 430 2.42 -15.45 11.16
CA ILE A 430 2.80 -14.12 11.63
C ILE A 430 4.26 -14.17 12.10
N CYS A 431 4.60 -15.10 12.98
CA CYS A 431 5.93 -15.30 13.54
C CYS A 431 6.73 -16.39 12.79
N CYS A 432 6.72 -16.32 11.47
CA CYS A 432 7.28 -17.34 10.59
C CYS A 432 8.80 -17.56 10.77
N LYS A 433 9.56 -16.51 11.05
CA LYS A 433 11.01 -16.59 11.31
C LYS A 433 11.26 -17.16 12.70
N SER A 434 10.52 -16.68 13.69
CA SER A 434 10.66 -17.13 15.08
C SER A 434 10.23 -18.58 15.29
N CYS A 435 9.16 -19.03 14.62
CA CYS A 435 8.67 -20.40 14.69
C CYS A 435 9.54 -21.42 13.94
N LYS A 436 10.36 -20.96 12.98
CA LYS A 436 11.23 -21.83 12.18
C LYS A 436 12.13 -22.72 13.04
N ARG A 437 12.60 -22.24 14.20
CA ARG A 437 13.48 -22.99 15.10
C ARG A 437 12.81 -24.19 15.78
N TYR A 438 11.49 -24.16 15.92
CA TYR A 438 10.70 -25.20 16.58
C TYR A 438 10.11 -26.20 15.59
N LYS A 439 10.12 -25.89 14.29
CA LYS A 439 9.43 -26.66 13.26
C LYS A 439 10.11 -28.02 13.04
N ARG A 440 9.32 -29.10 13.15
CA ARG A 440 9.68 -30.51 12.97
C ARG A 440 9.06 -31.03 11.67
N PRO A 441 9.77 -30.94 10.53
CA PRO A 441 9.18 -31.21 9.21
C PRO A 441 8.72 -32.66 8.99
N ASN A 442 9.14 -33.60 9.84
CA ASN A 442 8.87 -35.03 9.68
C ASN A 442 7.76 -35.55 10.61
N GLN A 443 6.96 -34.68 11.23
CA GLN A 443 5.88 -35.08 12.15
C GLN A 443 4.58 -34.29 11.88
N PRO A 444 3.82 -34.63 10.83
CA PRO A 444 2.58 -33.93 10.48
C PRO A 444 1.59 -33.92 11.64
N GLY A 445 1.13 -32.74 12.07
CA GLY A 445 0.23 -32.57 13.22
C GLY A 445 0.94 -32.46 14.57
N CYS A 446 2.25 -32.74 14.62
CA CYS A 446 3.15 -32.54 15.75
C CYS A 446 4.34 -31.64 15.36
N ASP A 447 4.12 -30.74 14.40
CA ASP A 447 5.14 -29.87 13.80
C ASP A 447 5.92 -29.01 14.81
N TYR A 448 5.38 -28.76 16.01
CA TYR A 448 6.07 -28.02 17.07
C TYR A 448 6.13 -28.80 18.41
N GLY A 449 5.83 -30.09 18.41
CA GLY A 449 5.69 -30.91 19.62
C GLY A 449 4.27 -30.86 20.21
N ASP A 450 4.14 -31.17 21.51
CA ASP A 450 2.85 -31.12 22.20
C ASP A 450 2.20 -29.74 22.08
N GLN A 451 0.93 -29.70 21.69
CA GLN A 451 0.13 -28.48 21.50
C GLN A 451 -0.37 -27.88 22.83
N ASN A 452 -0.17 -28.58 23.95
CA ASN A 452 -0.59 -28.13 25.28
C ASN A 452 0.48 -28.44 26.33
N ILE A 453 0.81 -27.46 27.17
CA ILE A 453 1.79 -27.60 28.26
C ILE A 453 1.40 -28.64 29.31
N GLU A 454 0.10 -28.90 29.48
CA GLU A 454 -0.41 -29.81 30.50
C GLU A 454 -0.26 -31.29 30.11
N CYS A 455 0.14 -31.58 28.87
CA CYS A 455 0.41 -32.94 28.39
C CYS A 455 1.42 -33.68 29.28
N LYS A 456 2.41 -32.96 29.84
CA LYS A 456 3.45 -33.55 30.70
C LYS A 456 3.08 -33.62 32.18
N THR A 457 2.09 -32.84 32.64
CA THR A 457 1.82 -32.64 34.08
C THR A 457 0.45 -33.13 34.53
N LYS A 458 -0.55 -33.13 33.64
CA LYS A 458 -1.93 -33.51 33.98
C LYS A 458 -2.48 -34.66 33.15
N LEU A 459 -1.85 -35.01 32.04
CA LEU A 459 -2.28 -36.15 31.23
C LEU A 459 -2.03 -37.45 31.99
N SER A 460 -3.07 -38.27 32.16
CA SER A 460 -2.97 -39.59 32.77
C SER A 460 -2.38 -40.61 31.78
N VAL A 461 -1.10 -40.47 31.47
CA VAL A 461 -0.37 -41.38 30.57
C VAL A 461 -0.31 -42.80 31.16
N PRO A 462 -0.57 -43.87 30.38
CA PRO A 462 -0.80 -43.86 28.92
C PRO A 462 -2.29 -43.72 28.52
N ILE A 463 -3.24 -43.91 29.44
CA ILE A 463 -4.70 -43.94 29.16
C ILE A 463 -5.20 -42.63 28.52
N GLY A 464 -4.76 -41.48 29.04
CA GLY A 464 -5.16 -40.17 28.55
C GLY A 464 -4.82 -39.92 27.08
N CYS A 465 -3.91 -40.68 26.49
CA CYS A 465 -3.51 -40.53 25.09
C CYS A 465 -4.58 -40.96 24.09
N TYR A 466 -5.52 -41.84 24.45
CA TYR A 466 -6.60 -42.24 23.54
C TYR A 466 -7.48 -41.07 23.10
N GLU A 467 -7.66 -40.07 23.96
CA GLU A 467 -8.50 -38.89 23.68
C GLU A 467 -7.67 -37.63 23.35
N ASN A 468 -6.37 -37.65 23.66
CA ASN A 468 -5.52 -36.46 23.59
C ASN A 468 -4.30 -36.59 22.68
N GLU A 469 -4.13 -37.68 21.92
CA GLU A 469 -2.96 -37.89 21.04
C GLU A 469 -2.73 -36.73 20.07
N ALA A 470 -3.77 -36.08 19.56
CA ALA A 470 -3.60 -34.94 18.66
C ALA A 470 -3.07 -33.67 19.37
N LEU A 471 -3.38 -33.48 20.66
CA LEU A 471 -2.93 -32.34 21.47
C LEU A 471 -1.59 -32.63 22.16
N CYS A 472 -1.36 -33.89 22.54
CA CYS A 472 -0.21 -34.38 23.28
C CYS A 472 0.61 -35.35 22.43
N CYS A 473 0.81 -35.01 21.17
CA CYS A 473 1.38 -35.88 20.16
C CYS A 473 2.80 -36.35 20.47
N GLU A 474 3.63 -35.52 21.12
CA GLU A 474 4.99 -35.90 21.52
C GLU A 474 4.95 -36.79 22.76
N THR A 475 4.24 -36.36 23.81
CA THR A 475 4.10 -37.14 25.05
C THR A 475 3.45 -38.51 24.78
N CYS A 476 2.44 -38.56 23.92
CA CYS A 476 1.76 -39.81 23.58
C CYS A 476 2.59 -40.68 22.65
N ALA A 477 3.37 -40.13 21.74
CA ALA A 477 4.28 -40.94 20.92
C ALA A 477 5.28 -41.74 21.77
N GLU A 478 5.76 -41.19 22.89
CA GLU A 478 6.65 -41.92 23.83
C GLU A 478 5.94 -43.10 24.51
N ALA A 479 4.64 -42.99 24.78
CA ALA A 479 3.85 -44.02 25.43
C ALA A 479 3.22 -45.04 24.46
N LYS A 480 3.32 -44.81 23.15
CA LYS A 480 2.65 -45.59 22.11
C LYS A 480 3.38 -46.90 21.82
N SER A 481 2.71 -48.02 22.03
CA SER A 481 3.16 -49.34 21.61
C SER A 481 2.86 -49.58 20.12
N LEU A 482 3.91 -49.84 19.35
CA LEU A 482 3.79 -50.23 17.93
C LEU A 482 3.36 -51.69 17.74
N ASN A 483 3.46 -52.51 18.79
CA ASN A 483 3.17 -53.94 18.73
C ASN A 483 1.71 -54.28 19.07
N ASN A 484 0.98 -53.35 19.71
CA ASN A 484 -0.43 -53.55 20.08
C ASN A 484 -1.32 -52.52 19.36
N ILE A 485 -1.57 -52.76 18.07
CA ILE A 485 -2.31 -51.82 17.20
C ILE A 485 -3.73 -51.53 17.72
N LYS A 486 -4.41 -52.52 18.31
CA LYS A 486 -5.76 -52.35 18.88
C LYS A 486 -5.74 -51.60 20.21
N CYS A 487 -4.64 -51.68 20.94
CA CYS A 487 -4.47 -51.11 22.27
C CYS A 487 -3.12 -50.37 22.39
N PRO A 488 -2.90 -49.31 21.58
CA PRO A 488 -1.59 -48.66 21.45
C PRO A 488 -1.08 -48.07 22.75
N TYR A 489 -1.97 -47.80 23.72
CA TYR A 489 -1.61 -47.23 25.02
C TYR A 489 -1.93 -48.18 26.19
N GLY A 490 -2.17 -49.46 25.91
CA GLY A 490 -2.69 -50.41 26.92
C GLY A 490 -4.17 -50.15 27.24
N ASP A 491 -4.68 -50.75 28.33
CA ASP A 491 -6.10 -50.69 28.69
C ASP A 491 -6.63 -49.26 28.74
N ARG A 492 -7.82 -49.03 28.18
CA ARG A 492 -8.52 -47.74 28.21
C ARG A 492 -9.18 -47.45 29.55
N SER A 493 -9.15 -48.39 30.49
CA SER A 493 -9.67 -48.21 31.84
C SER A 493 -8.73 -48.76 32.91
N THR A 494 -8.68 -48.07 34.05
CA THR A 494 -7.78 -48.40 35.16
C THR A 494 -8.20 -49.66 35.93
N TRP A 495 -9.49 -50.00 35.93
CA TRP A 495 -10.01 -51.13 36.69
C TRP A 495 -9.75 -52.50 36.02
N CYS A 496 -9.34 -52.51 34.75
CA CYS A 496 -9.17 -53.72 33.94
C CYS A 496 -8.20 -54.74 34.56
N LYS A 497 -7.19 -54.30 35.32
CA LYS A 497 -6.21 -55.19 35.94
C LYS A 497 -6.64 -55.76 37.29
N GLU A 498 -7.52 -55.03 38.00
CA GLU A 498 -7.86 -55.33 39.39
C GLU A 498 -9.24 -55.99 39.54
N LYS A 499 -10.15 -55.73 38.61
CA LYS A 499 -11.57 -56.12 38.73
C LYS A 499 -12.10 -56.94 37.56
N LEU A 500 -11.32 -57.12 36.50
CA LEU A 500 -11.75 -57.90 35.33
C LEU A 500 -11.51 -59.39 35.56
N GLU A 501 -12.57 -60.19 35.52
CA GLU A 501 -12.48 -61.65 35.60
C GLU A 501 -12.14 -62.27 34.25
N VAL A 502 -10.86 -62.52 33.97
CA VAL A 502 -10.40 -63.13 32.71
C VAL A 502 -10.67 -64.65 32.72
N PRO A 503 -11.25 -65.27 31.66
CA PRO A 503 -11.54 -64.72 30.33
C PRO A 503 -12.96 -64.17 30.15
N ASN A 504 -13.90 -64.48 31.06
CA ASN A 504 -15.33 -64.18 30.85
C ASN A 504 -15.63 -62.68 30.79
N GLY A 505 -14.95 -61.88 31.61
CA GLY A 505 -15.04 -60.43 31.62
C GLY A 505 -14.53 -59.77 30.34
N CYS A 506 -13.67 -60.45 29.57
CA CYS A 506 -13.15 -59.93 28.31
C CYS A 506 -14.18 -59.92 27.18
N TYR A 507 -15.19 -60.80 27.19
CA TYR A 507 -16.19 -60.84 26.12
C TYR A 507 -17.04 -59.57 26.02
N LEU A 508 -17.19 -58.83 27.12
CA LEU A 508 -17.99 -57.59 27.19
C LEU A 508 -17.13 -56.33 27.33
N ASN A 509 -15.84 -56.47 27.63
CA ASN A 509 -14.94 -55.35 27.95
C ASN A 509 -13.67 -55.35 27.10
N GLU A 510 -13.62 -56.09 25.99
CA GLU A 510 -12.44 -56.20 25.12
C GLU A 510 -11.93 -54.84 24.66
N GLU A 511 -12.80 -53.85 24.40
CA GLU A 511 -12.38 -52.52 23.98
C GLU A 511 -11.77 -51.68 25.11
N LEU A 512 -12.35 -51.73 26.31
CA LEU A 512 -11.85 -50.99 27.47
C LEU A 512 -10.61 -51.65 28.08
N CYS A 513 -10.54 -52.98 28.01
CA CYS A 513 -9.48 -53.79 28.60
C CYS A 513 -8.66 -54.50 27.53
N CYS A 514 -8.47 -53.86 26.37
CA CYS A 514 -7.79 -54.44 25.20
C CYS A 514 -6.33 -54.86 25.46
N GLY A 515 -5.68 -54.32 26.50
CA GLY A 515 -4.33 -54.67 26.90
C GLY A 515 -4.34 -55.95 27.75
N THR A 516 -5.20 -56.01 28.76
CA THR A 516 -5.39 -57.17 29.64
C THR A 516 -6.00 -58.36 28.89
N CYS A 517 -6.93 -58.12 27.97
CA CYS A 517 -7.59 -59.13 27.15
C CYS A 517 -6.80 -59.53 25.89
N GLY A 518 -5.72 -58.80 25.54
CA GLY A 518 -5.01 -58.95 24.27
C GLY A 518 -4.44 -60.34 24.00
N HIS A 519 -4.11 -61.11 25.05
CA HIS A 519 -3.61 -62.48 24.90
C HIS A 519 -4.69 -63.50 24.50
N LEU A 520 -5.98 -63.21 24.76
CA LEU A 520 -7.10 -64.09 24.38
C LEU A 520 -7.49 -63.94 22.91
N ALA A 521 -7.24 -62.78 22.30
CA ALA A 521 -7.48 -62.55 20.86
C ALA A 521 -6.60 -63.44 19.97
N ASN A 522 -5.43 -63.88 20.45
CA ASN A 522 -4.58 -64.84 19.74
C ASN A 522 -5.01 -66.30 19.93
N ALA A 523 -5.85 -66.61 20.92
CA ALA A 523 -6.28 -67.97 21.24
C ALA A 523 -7.58 -68.41 20.53
N THR A 524 -8.35 -67.48 19.95
CA THR A 524 -9.64 -67.77 19.29
C THR A 524 -9.52 -68.13 17.81
N MET A 525 -8.35 -68.02 17.18
CA MET A 525 -8.16 -68.48 15.79
C MET A 525 -8.08 -70.01 15.63
N THR A 526 -7.86 -70.77 16.70
CA THR A 526 -7.70 -72.24 16.61
C THR A 526 -8.98 -73.05 16.85
N LYS A 527 -10.12 -72.43 17.16
CA LYS A 527 -11.37 -73.15 17.50
C LYS A 527 -12.56 -72.92 16.55
N ARG A 528 -12.37 -72.27 15.39
CA ARG A 528 -13.44 -71.99 14.41
C ARG A 528 -13.48 -72.92 13.19
N ILE A 529 -12.78 -74.06 13.19
CA ILE A 529 -12.80 -75.00 12.05
C ILE A 529 -13.73 -76.22 12.26
N GLU A 530 -14.17 -76.56 13.48
CA GLU A 530 -14.80 -77.88 13.68
C GLU A 530 -16.32 -77.94 13.79
N ASN A 531 -17.08 -76.83 13.71
CA ASN A 531 -18.55 -76.94 13.74
C ASN A 531 -19.23 -75.90 12.86
N ALA A 532 -19.42 -76.25 11.58
CA ALA A 532 -20.39 -75.62 10.70
C ALA A 532 -21.33 -76.70 10.16
N PRO A 533 -22.64 -76.65 10.45
CA PRO A 533 -23.64 -77.34 9.65
C PRO A 533 -24.01 -76.46 8.45
N ASP A 534 -24.01 -77.09 7.27
CA ASP A 534 -24.65 -76.60 6.05
C ASP A 534 -26.12 -76.26 6.30
N ASP A 535 -26.57 -75.07 5.89
CA ASP A 535 -27.81 -75.01 5.12
C ASP A 535 -27.85 -73.81 4.18
N LYS A 536 -28.25 -74.11 2.95
CA LYS A 536 -28.51 -73.19 1.86
C LYS A 536 -29.96 -72.74 1.97
N THR A 537 -30.25 -71.44 1.90
CA THR A 537 -31.33 -70.96 1.01
C THR A 537 -31.31 -69.44 0.84
N THR A 538 -31.46 -69.08 -0.43
CA THR A 538 -31.61 -67.77 -1.07
C THR A 538 -32.98 -67.14 -0.83
N ALA A 539 -33.04 -65.82 -0.63
CA ALA A 539 -33.90 -64.89 -1.40
C ALA A 539 -33.75 -63.42 -0.95
N THR A 540 -33.64 -62.54 -1.93
CA THR A 540 -33.59 -61.07 -1.89
C THR A 540 -35.01 -60.45 -1.86
N PRO A 541 -35.20 -59.11 -1.78
CA PRO A 541 -36.27 -58.47 -1.01
C PRO A 541 -37.46 -58.03 -1.87
N SER A 542 -38.61 -57.78 -1.25
CA SER A 542 -39.67 -56.98 -1.88
C SER A 542 -40.37 -56.10 -0.86
N ALA A 543 -40.42 -54.81 -1.20
CA ALA A 543 -41.24 -53.79 -0.55
C ALA A 543 -42.64 -53.80 -1.14
N THR A 544 -43.66 -53.61 -0.30
CA THR A 544 -44.94 -52.98 -0.70
C THR A 544 -45.56 -52.26 0.50
N THR A 545 -46.06 -51.08 0.18
CA THR A 545 -46.76 -50.08 0.98
C THR A 545 -48.16 -50.52 1.38
N ASP A 546 -48.62 -50.14 2.58
CA ASP A 546 -49.78 -49.23 2.78
C ASP A 546 -50.15 -49.09 4.28
N LYS A 547 -50.42 -47.83 4.66
CA LYS A 547 -50.95 -47.31 5.96
C LYS A 547 -52.49 -47.19 5.88
N PRO A 548 -53.22 -46.71 6.90
CA PRO A 548 -53.12 -46.88 8.38
C PRO A 548 -54.51 -47.20 9.01
N VAL A 549 -54.60 -47.51 10.32
CA VAL A 549 -55.58 -46.95 11.29
C VAL A 549 -55.19 -47.38 12.72
N ASP A 550 -54.88 -46.37 13.52
CA ASP A 550 -55.10 -46.11 14.95
C ASP A 550 -54.70 -47.07 16.10
N SER A 551 -53.76 -46.51 16.88
CA SER A 551 -53.80 -46.32 18.34
C SER A 551 -53.39 -47.47 19.27
N MET A 552 -52.14 -47.41 19.74
CA MET A 552 -51.80 -47.30 21.17
C MET A 552 -50.29 -47.15 21.38
N GLY A 553 -49.87 -46.05 22.00
CA GLY A 553 -48.73 -45.99 22.91
C GLY A 553 -47.36 -45.63 22.33
N ASP A 554 -46.98 -44.37 22.48
CA ASP A 554 -45.60 -43.89 22.45
C ASP A 554 -44.75 -44.53 23.58
N ASP A 555 -43.62 -45.15 23.24
CA ASP A 555 -42.39 -45.09 24.05
C ASP A 555 -41.17 -45.41 23.17
N VAL A 556 -40.38 -44.37 22.91
CA VAL A 556 -39.06 -44.47 22.31
C VAL A 556 -38.06 -44.28 23.45
N SER A 557 -37.71 -45.37 24.15
CA SER A 557 -36.52 -45.41 24.99
C SER A 557 -35.99 -46.84 25.11
N GLY A 558 -34.76 -47.07 24.62
CA GLY A 558 -34.07 -48.35 24.68
C GLY A 558 -33.54 -48.71 26.08
N CYS A 559 -34.30 -48.46 27.15
CA CYS A 559 -33.84 -48.60 28.53
C CYS A 559 -34.81 -49.44 29.37
N MET A 560 -35.04 -50.70 28.96
CA MET A 560 -36.09 -51.58 29.53
C MET A 560 -35.89 -51.95 31.02
N TYR A 561 -34.71 -51.66 31.60
CA TYR A 561 -34.36 -52.01 33.00
C TYR A 561 -33.65 -50.88 33.78
N GLY A 562 -33.58 -49.65 33.25
CA GLY A 562 -32.82 -48.54 33.85
C GLY A 562 -31.29 -48.66 33.65
N ASP A 563 -30.52 -47.84 34.37
CA ASP A 563 -29.05 -47.85 34.31
C ASP A 563 -28.45 -49.20 34.73
N ARG A 564 -27.55 -49.75 33.92
CA ARG A 564 -26.84 -51.03 34.21
C ARG A 564 -25.94 -50.93 35.45
N TYR A 565 -25.43 -49.73 35.75
CA TYR A 565 -24.58 -49.44 36.92
C TYR A 565 -24.99 -48.12 37.62
N PRO A 566 -26.08 -48.10 38.41
CA PRO A 566 -26.69 -46.86 38.91
C PRO A 566 -25.76 -45.97 39.74
N ASP A 567 -24.99 -46.55 40.67
CA ASP A 567 -24.06 -45.80 41.55
C ASP A 567 -22.87 -45.19 40.80
N TRP A 568 -22.48 -45.80 39.68
CA TRP A 568 -21.44 -45.28 38.80
C TRP A 568 -22.02 -44.18 37.92
N CYS A 569 -23.15 -44.41 37.26
CA CYS A 569 -23.83 -43.43 36.40
C CYS A 569 -24.20 -42.13 37.14
N LEU A 570 -24.59 -42.20 38.42
CA LEU A 570 -24.92 -41.04 39.27
C LEU A 570 -23.73 -40.12 39.59
N LYS A 571 -22.49 -40.61 39.44
CA LYS A 571 -21.26 -39.85 39.74
C LYS A 571 -20.59 -39.29 38.49
N GLU A 572 -21.08 -39.65 37.31
CA GLU A 572 -20.48 -39.29 36.04
C GLU A 572 -21.09 -37.99 35.47
N THR A 573 -20.31 -37.33 34.62
CA THR A 573 -20.62 -36.01 34.05
C THR A 573 -21.19 -36.14 32.63
N PRO A 574 -22.11 -35.25 32.20
CA PRO A 574 -22.87 -35.38 30.94
C PRO A 574 -22.04 -35.66 29.67
N TYR A 575 -20.81 -35.13 29.57
CA TYR A 575 -19.95 -35.32 28.40
C TYR A 575 -19.60 -36.78 28.09
N ARG A 576 -19.69 -37.70 29.05
CA ARG A 576 -19.40 -39.12 28.80
C ARG A 576 -20.50 -39.85 28.04
N CYS A 577 -21.71 -39.28 27.97
CA CYS A 577 -22.83 -39.84 27.22
C CYS A 577 -22.62 -39.83 25.69
N TYR A 578 -21.60 -39.13 25.19
CA TYR A 578 -21.15 -39.23 23.81
C TYR A 578 -20.42 -40.53 23.48
N ASN A 579 -19.98 -41.27 24.50
CA ASN A 579 -19.42 -42.59 24.32
C ASN A 579 -20.57 -43.60 24.24
N SER A 580 -20.70 -44.30 23.11
CA SER A 580 -21.79 -45.24 22.85
C SER A 580 -21.94 -46.34 23.90
N THR A 581 -20.82 -46.78 24.49
CA THR A 581 -20.81 -47.78 25.56
C THR A 581 -21.35 -47.21 26.87
N VAL A 582 -20.97 -45.97 27.20
CA VAL A 582 -21.51 -45.28 28.39
C VAL A 582 -23.00 -44.97 28.20
N LEU A 583 -23.42 -44.58 26.99
CA LEU A 583 -24.81 -44.33 26.65
C LEU A 583 -25.68 -45.60 26.80
N GLU A 584 -25.15 -46.77 26.43
CA GLU A 584 -25.83 -48.05 26.63
C GLU A 584 -25.93 -48.43 28.12
N TRP A 585 -24.88 -48.18 28.90
CA TRP A 585 -24.82 -48.58 30.31
C TRP A 585 -25.53 -47.62 31.26
N CYS A 586 -25.58 -46.35 30.90
CA CYS A 586 -26.18 -45.28 31.67
C CYS A 586 -27.35 -44.64 30.92
N CYS A 587 -28.17 -45.46 30.25
CA CYS A 587 -29.25 -44.97 29.37
C CYS A 587 -30.26 -44.07 30.09
N GLU A 588 -30.61 -44.36 31.35
CA GLU A 588 -31.55 -43.57 32.14
C GLU A 588 -30.89 -42.27 32.64
N SER A 589 -29.62 -42.34 33.05
CA SER A 589 -28.85 -41.16 33.46
C SER A 589 -28.52 -40.22 32.29
N CYS A 590 -28.19 -40.75 31.11
CA CYS A 590 -27.89 -39.95 29.92
C CYS A 590 -29.15 -39.34 29.31
N ALA A 591 -30.29 -40.03 29.34
CA ALA A 591 -31.57 -39.49 28.89
C ALA A 591 -31.99 -38.22 29.66
N LYS A 592 -31.57 -38.09 30.94
CA LYS A 592 -31.83 -36.89 31.76
C LYS A 592 -31.07 -35.65 31.28
N TYR A 593 -29.98 -35.84 30.52
CA TYR A 593 -29.15 -34.76 29.98
C TYR A 593 -29.40 -34.50 28.48
N GLU A 594 -30.12 -35.39 27.81
CA GLU A 594 -30.32 -35.35 26.37
C GLU A 594 -31.20 -34.16 25.95
N ASN A 595 -30.67 -33.36 25.05
CA ASN A 595 -31.38 -32.29 24.37
C ASN A 595 -31.30 -32.50 22.86
N ALA A 596 -32.28 -33.23 22.31
CA ALA A 596 -32.38 -33.53 20.88
C ALA A 596 -32.45 -32.29 19.97
N SER A 597 -32.70 -31.10 20.52
CA SER A 597 -32.70 -29.83 19.77
C SER A 597 -31.30 -29.28 19.51
N GLN A 598 -30.25 -29.82 20.14
CA GLN A 598 -28.86 -29.39 20.00
C GLN A 598 -28.02 -30.46 19.29
N ILE A 599 -28.24 -30.62 17.98
CA ILE A 599 -27.52 -31.59 17.14
C ILE A 599 -26.00 -31.35 17.22
N GLY A 600 -25.25 -32.37 17.63
CA GLY A 600 -23.82 -32.34 17.91
C GLY A 600 -23.42 -31.92 19.34
N CYS A 601 -24.36 -31.46 20.17
CA CYS A 601 -24.20 -31.03 21.58
C CYS A 601 -25.33 -31.54 22.49
N GLU A 602 -25.94 -32.67 22.13
CA GLU A 602 -27.09 -33.31 22.76
C GLU A 602 -26.94 -33.52 24.26
N TYR A 603 -25.73 -33.79 24.78
CA TYR A 603 -25.47 -33.98 26.22
C TYR A 603 -24.64 -32.83 26.82
N GLY A 604 -24.54 -31.70 26.11
CA GLY A 604 -23.69 -30.55 26.47
C GLY A 604 -22.31 -30.61 25.82
N ASN A 605 -21.27 -30.17 26.54
CA ASN A 605 -19.89 -30.25 26.03
C ASN A 605 -19.43 -31.71 25.93
N LYS A 606 -18.58 -32.04 24.95
CA LYS A 606 -17.94 -33.37 24.80
C LYS A 606 -16.67 -33.52 25.63
N PHE A 607 -16.13 -32.41 26.14
CA PHE A 607 -14.92 -32.38 26.97
C PHE A 607 -15.19 -31.86 28.39
N LYS A 608 -14.44 -32.36 29.37
CA LYS A 608 -14.55 -31.95 30.77
C LYS A 608 -13.90 -30.57 30.99
N ASN A 609 -14.48 -29.73 31.84
CA ASN A 609 -13.94 -28.41 32.22
C ASN A 609 -13.88 -27.36 31.09
N CYS A 610 -14.67 -27.49 30.03
CA CYS A 610 -14.78 -26.46 28.98
C CYS A 610 -15.06 -25.06 29.56
N ASP A 611 -15.90 -24.96 30.60
CA ASP A 611 -16.27 -23.70 31.25
C ASP A 611 -15.11 -23.04 32.03
N GLU A 612 -14.04 -23.78 32.30
CA GLU A 612 -12.84 -23.29 32.99
C GLU A 612 -11.68 -23.06 32.03
N LEU A 613 -11.69 -23.73 30.87
CA LEU A 613 -10.54 -23.83 29.97
C LEU A 613 -10.75 -23.14 28.61
N VAL A 614 -11.99 -22.87 28.20
CA VAL A 614 -12.28 -22.31 26.87
C VAL A 614 -12.77 -20.87 27.00
N TYR A 615 -11.93 -19.96 26.55
CA TYR A 615 -12.28 -18.56 26.33
C TYR A 615 -12.96 -18.36 24.96
N PRO A 616 -13.73 -17.28 24.75
CA PRO A 616 -14.45 -17.06 23.48
C PRO A 616 -13.57 -17.15 22.23
N TYR A 617 -12.35 -16.62 22.26
CA TYR A 617 -11.42 -16.68 21.13
C TYR A 617 -10.97 -18.13 20.80
N ALA A 618 -10.92 -19.02 21.80
CA ALA A 618 -10.51 -20.40 21.60
C ALA A 618 -11.58 -21.20 20.82
N CYS A 619 -12.82 -20.71 20.76
CA CYS A 619 -13.91 -21.30 19.97
C CYS A 619 -13.76 -21.12 18.46
N TYR A 620 -12.86 -20.25 17.98
CA TYR A 620 -12.55 -20.17 16.54
C TYR A 620 -11.77 -21.40 16.04
N HIS A 621 -11.18 -22.19 16.92
CA HIS A 621 -10.54 -23.44 16.54
C HIS A 621 -11.61 -24.55 16.37
N PRO A 622 -11.74 -25.21 15.20
CA PRO A 622 -12.83 -26.15 14.92
C PRO A 622 -12.93 -27.30 15.91
N LYS A 623 -11.80 -27.82 16.40
CA LYS A 623 -11.80 -28.90 17.40
C LYS A 623 -12.34 -28.44 18.77
N ASN A 624 -12.11 -27.17 19.13
CA ASN A 624 -12.61 -26.61 20.38
C ASN A 624 -14.11 -26.29 20.25
N ALA A 625 -14.51 -25.77 19.09
CA ALA A 625 -15.91 -25.55 18.76
C ALA A 625 -16.73 -26.84 18.78
N ASP A 626 -16.14 -27.98 18.41
CA ASP A 626 -16.79 -29.29 18.46
C ASP A 626 -16.72 -29.93 19.86
N SER A 627 -15.55 -29.87 20.51
CA SER A 627 -15.35 -30.51 21.83
C SER A 627 -16.04 -29.76 22.97
N CYS A 628 -16.10 -28.44 22.89
CA CYS A 628 -16.72 -27.54 23.87
C CYS A 628 -17.90 -26.79 23.27
N CYS A 629 -18.71 -27.53 22.51
CA CYS A 629 -19.72 -26.96 21.63
C CYS A 629 -20.87 -26.27 22.36
N TRP A 630 -21.20 -26.69 23.58
CA TRP A 630 -22.19 -26.01 24.42
C TRP A 630 -21.63 -24.68 24.95
N THR A 631 -20.41 -24.67 25.51
CA THR A 631 -19.75 -23.44 26.01
C THR A 631 -19.51 -22.45 24.88
N CYS A 632 -19.02 -22.91 23.73
CA CYS A 632 -18.84 -22.06 22.54
C CYS A 632 -20.17 -21.58 21.96
N GLY A 633 -21.23 -22.39 22.05
CA GLY A 633 -22.59 -22.00 21.69
C GLY A 633 -23.09 -20.80 22.49
N MET A 634 -22.71 -20.67 23.77
CA MET A 634 -23.07 -19.51 24.59
C MET A 634 -22.40 -18.21 24.13
N TYR A 635 -21.23 -18.28 23.49
CA TYR A 635 -20.54 -17.12 22.94
C TYR A 635 -20.98 -16.79 21.52
N ARG A 636 -21.70 -17.70 20.85
CA ARG A 636 -21.98 -17.61 19.42
C ARG A 636 -23.03 -16.54 19.13
N ASN A 637 -22.64 -15.53 18.35
CA ASN A 637 -23.53 -14.54 17.77
C ASN A 637 -23.70 -14.81 16.27
N ALA A 638 -24.81 -15.46 15.91
CA ALA A 638 -25.12 -15.84 14.53
C ALA A 638 -25.26 -14.64 13.57
N SER A 639 -25.54 -13.44 14.10
CA SER A 639 -25.65 -12.20 13.30
C SER A 639 -24.29 -11.65 12.86
N ARG A 640 -23.17 -12.23 13.33
CA ARG A 640 -21.80 -11.77 13.04
C ARG A 640 -20.91 -12.96 12.61
N PRO A 641 -21.09 -13.53 11.40
CA PRO A 641 -20.37 -14.73 10.98
C PRO A 641 -18.84 -14.62 11.05
N ASP A 642 -18.28 -13.45 10.72
CA ASP A 642 -16.83 -13.20 10.76
C ASP A 642 -16.27 -12.90 12.16
N CYS A 643 -17.16 -12.70 13.14
CA CYS A 643 -16.84 -12.38 14.53
C CYS A 643 -17.76 -13.14 15.50
N GLN A 644 -18.04 -14.40 15.18
CA GLN A 644 -19.14 -15.14 15.81
C GLN A 644 -18.92 -15.41 17.30
N TYR A 645 -17.68 -15.40 17.81
CA TYR A 645 -17.41 -15.59 19.25
C TYR A 645 -16.81 -14.33 19.91
N GLY A 646 -16.88 -13.17 19.24
CA GLY A 646 -16.18 -11.95 19.67
C GLY A 646 -14.72 -11.90 19.18
N ASP A 647 -13.84 -11.20 19.91
CA ASP A 647 -12.44 -11.06 19.54
C ASP A 647 -11.73 -12.41 19.38
N LYS A 648 -10.90 -12.54 18.34
CA LYS A 648 -10.12 -13.74 18.01
C LYS A 648 -8.81 -13.84 18.78
N GLN A 649 -8.41 -12.77 19.48
CA GLN A 649 -7.17 -12.73 20.24
C GLN A 649 -7.40 -12.25 21.67
N TRP A 650 -6.70 -12.87 22.62
CA TRP A 650 -6.86 -12.56 24.03
C TRP A 650 -6.29 -11.18 24.40
N TRP A 651 -5.31 -10.64 23.69
CA TRP A 651 -4.71 -9.34 24.04
C TRP A 651 -5.58 -8.14 23.65
N CYS A 652 -6.67 -8.33 22.90
CA CYS A 652 -7.58 -7.25 22.48
C CYS A 652 -8.13 -6.43 23.66
N TYR A 653 -8.30 -7.04 24.85
CA TYR A 653 -8.80 -6.35 26.05
C TYR A 653 -7.71 -5.68 26.92
N LYS A 654 -6.43 -6.02 26.74
CA LYS A 654 -5.32 -5.48 27.58
C LYS A 654 -4.81 -4.12 27.12
N GLN A 655 -5.16 -3.71 25.91
CA GLN A 655 -4.84 -2.38 25.42
C GLN A 655 -5.87 -1.43 26.02
N ASN A 656 -5.41 -0.46 26.81
CA ASN A 656 -6.26 0.60 27.34
C ASN A 656 -6.67 1.51 26.16
N VAL A 657 -7.64 1.08 25.35
CA VAL A 657 -8.11 1.83 24.19
C VAL A 657 -9.01 2.96 24.69
N ASN A 658 -8.39 4.08 25.05
CA ASN A 658 -9.14 5.32 25.21
C ASN A 658 -9.73 5.71 23.86
N HIS A 659 -11.01 6.10 23.86
CA HIS A 659 -11.95 6.35 22.75
C HIS A 659 -11.53 7.37 21.65
N LYS A 660 -10.23 7.54 21.34
CA LYS A 660 -9.71 8.46 20.31
C LYS A 660 -8.75 7.83 19.28
N ASN A 661 -8.51 6.52 19.32
CA ASN A 661 -7.56 5.86 18.40
C ASN A 661 -8.24 5.09 17.25
N ASP A 662 -9.01 5.80 16.43
CA ASP A 662 -9.63 5.27 15.19
C ASP A 662 -8.59 4.69 14.20
N LYS A 663 -7.32 5.09 14.32
CA LYS A 663 -6.23 4.64 13.44
C LYS A 663 -5.88 3.15 13.55
N TRP A 664 -6.10 2.53 14.72
CA TRP A 664 -5.68 1.14 14.95
C TRP A 664 -6.74 0.14 14.46
N CYS A 665 -8.02 0.43 14.66
CA CYS A 665 -9.09 -0.42 14.14
C CYS A 665 -9.13 -0.46 12.62
N HIS A 666 -8.65 0.57 11.91
CA HIS A 666 -8.47 0.53 10.46
C HIS A 666 -7.40 -0.48 10.01
N LEU A 667 -6.32 -0.64 10.78
CA LEU A 667 -5.25 -1.61 10.50
C LEU A 667 -5.72 -3.04 10.82
N ASP A 668 -6.40 -3.22 11.95
CA ASP A 668 -6.93 -4.54 12.33
C ASP A 668 -8.17 -4.97 11.53
N LYS A 669 -8.83 -4.04 10.82
CA LYS A 669 -9.93 -4.37 9.87
C LYS A 669 -9.46 -5.27 8.73
N GLU A 670 -8.17 -5.25 8.39
CA GLU A 670 -7.59 -6.09 7.33
C GLU A 670 -7.34 -7.54 7.80
N GLU A 671 -7.12 -7.77 9.10
CA GLU A 671 -6.81 -9.12 9.64
C GLU A 671 -7.92 -9.71 10.55
N GLY A 672 -8.77 -8.85 11.12
CA GLY A 672 -9.99 -9.20 11.84
C GLY A 672 -9.78 -9.82 13.22
N HIS A 673 -8.70 -9.49 13.92
CA HIS A 673 -8.34 -10.11 15.21
C HIS A 673 -9.18 -9.60 16.38
N CYS A 674 -9.41 -8.30 16.46
CA CYS A 674 -10.17 -7.62 17.52
C CYS A 674 -11.52 -7.11 17.01
N CYS A 675 -12.18 -7.94 16.20
CA CYS A 675 -13.44 -7.65 15.53
C CYS A 675 -14.61 -7.33 16.48
N GLY A 676 -14.55 -7.73 17.75
CA GLY A 676 -15.50 -7.36 18.79
C GLY A 676 -15.19 -5.99 19.38
N THR A 677 -13.94 -5.76 19.78
CA THR A 677 -13.46 -4.51 20.38
C THR A 677 -13.52 -3.33 19.39
N CYS A 678 -13.28 -3.56 18.10
CA CYS A 678 -13.25 -2.52 17.07
C CYS A 678 -14.63 -2.16 16.46
N VAL A 679 -15.75 -2.63 17.02
CA VAL A 679 -17.09 -2.33 16.52
C VAL A 679 -17.85 -1.46 17.52
N TYR A 680 -17.86 -0.15 17.27
CA TYR A 680 -18.78 0.77 17.94
C TYR A 680 -19.84 1.22 16.92
N LEU A 681 -21.06 0.67 17.04
CA LEU A 681 -22.30 1.45 16.98
C LEU A 681 -23.57 0.68 17.38
N GLU A 682 -23.59 -0.65 17.54
CA GLU A 682 -24.72 -1.35 18.18
C GLU A 682 -24.26 -2.52 19.05
N THR A 683 -24.61 -2.45 20.34
CA THR A 683 -24.70 -3.53 21.35
C THR A 683 -23.63 -4.65 21.34
N ALA A 684 -22.35 -4.31 21.20
CA ALA A 684 -21.27 -5.25 21.53
C ALA A 684 -21.15 -5.39 23.06
N ILE A 685 -21.32 -6.60 23.58
CA ILE A 685 -20.98 -6.93 24.97
C ILE A 685 -19.45 -6.81 25.09
N PRO A 686 -18.91 -5.91 25.93
CA PRO A 686 -17.48 -5.87 26.18
C PRO A 686 -17.05 -7.22 26.74
N VAL A 687 -15.98 -7.83 26.22
CA VAL A 687 -15.33 -8.96 26.88
C VAL A 687 -14.54 -8.43 28.07
N LEU A 688 -15.26 -7.98 29.11
CA LEU A 688 -14.71 -7.99 30.45
C LEU A 688 -14.55 -9.46 30.82
N GLY A 689 -13.29 -9.90 30.87
CA GLY A 689 -12.87 -11.26 31.23
C GLY A 689 -13.39 -11.71 32.59
N SER A 690 -14.68 -11.99 32.68
CA SER A 690 -15.36 -12.49 33.85
C SER A 690 -16.08 -13.77 33.46
N LYS A 691 -15.74 -14.84 34.19
CA LYS A 691 -16.40 -16.15 34.09
C LYS A 691 -17.91 -15.93 34.14
N VAL A 692 -18.67 -16.72 33.37
CA VAL A 692 -20.15 -16.67 33.24
C VAL A 692 -20.92 -16.78 34.58
N ARG A 693 -20.25 -16.88 35.74
CA ARG A 693 -20.88 -16.84 37.08
C ARG A 693 -21.09 -15.44 37.67
N SER A 694 -20.51 -14.37 37.14
CA SER A 694 -20.67 -13.02 37.73
C SER A 694 -21.81 -12.18 37.16
N ALA A 695 -22.46 -12.62 36.07
CA ALA A 695 -23.69 -12.01 35.56
C ALA A 695 -24.82 -13.03 35.68
N GLY A 696 -25.51 -13.00 36.83
CA GLY A 696 -26.55 -13.97 37.17
C GLY A 696 -27.62 -14.12 36.08
N LEU A 697 -27.69 -15.32 35.51
CA LEU A 697 -28.83 -15.88 34.79
C LEU A 697 -28.99 -17.36 35.22
N PRO A 698 -30.22 -17.90 35.18
CA PRO A 698 -30.70 -18.86 36.17
C PRO A 698 -30.01 -20.22 36.07
N THR A 699 -29.56 -20.71 37.22
CA THR A 699 -29.22 -22.11 37.40
C THR A 699 -30.46 -22.98 37.15
N PRO A 700 -30.32 -24.16 36.51
CA PRO A 700 -31.40 -25.14 36.49
C PRO A 700 -31.77 -25.47 37.93
N LYS A 701 -33.07 -25.43 38.25
CA LYS A 701 -33.59 -25.86 39.54
C LYS A 701 -33.07 -27.27 39.82
N LYS A 702 -32.37 -27.45 40.93
CA LYS A 702 -32.32 -28.76 41.60
C LYS A 702 -33.76 -29.12 41.94
N THR A 703 -34.34 -30.08 41.23
CA THR A 703 -35.52 -30.78 41.72
C THR A 703 -35.05 -31.65 42.88
N ASN A 704 -35.47 -31.29 44.08
CA ASN A 704 -35.37 -32.16 45.25
C ASN A 704 -36.22 -33.42 44.98
N HIS A 705 -35.61 -34.59 45.11
CA HIS A 705 -36.25 -35.72 45.75
C HIS A 705 -35.58 -35.91 47.11
#